data_AF-A0A290ZFE7-F1
#
_entry.id   AF-A0A290ZFE7-F1
#
_cell.length_a   1.000
_cell.length_b   1.000
_cell.length_c   1.000
_cell.angle_alpha   90.00
_cell.angle_beta   90.00
_cell.angle_gamma   90.00
#
_symmetry.space_group_name_H-M   'P 1'
#
loop_
_entity.id
_entity.type
_entity.pdbx_description
1 polymer ?
#
loop_
_entity_poly.entity_id
_entity_poly.type
_entity_poly.pdbx_seq_one_letter_code
_entity_poly.pdbx_strand_id
1 'polypeptide(L)'
;MTDTVDTALATPDQDQPYKELGLKDDEYARIKEILGRRPTDAELAMYSVMWSEHCSYKSSKVHLKYFGETTTDEMRSKMLAGIGENAGVVDIGDGWAITFKAESHNHPSYVEPYQGAATGVGGIVRDILAMGARPLAVMDPLRFGAPDAEDTRRVVHGIVAGVGGYGNCLGLPNIGGEVVFDESYQGNPLLNALCVGAMRVEDLHLAHASGAGNKIILFGARTGLDGIGGVSVLASETFDDSAGKRKKLPAVQVGDPFTEKVLIECCLELFAERIVVGIQDLGGAGLSCATSELASAGDGGMHVYLDRVPLRATGMTPAEVLSSESQERMCAVVRPEDVDAFMAVCAKWDVIATEIGEVTDGDRLVITWNDEVVVDVPPRTVAHEGPVYNRPIERPADQDELQANTPDSLPRPARDELLALVKSQAASPNLASKRWITQQYDRYVRGGTVLAQPSDSGMIRIDESTNRGVALSTDCNGRYTKLDPYAGAQLALAEAYRNVATSGATPVAVTNCLNFGSPEDPAVMWQFEQAVKGLADGCAELGIPVTGGNVSFYNQTGSTAILPTPVVGVLGVIDDVRRRIPTGIGAEAGETLLLLGDTRPEFGGSEWAHVVHGHLGGLPPKVDLAREKLLGEVLVAGSRDGMVSAAHDLAEGGLAQALVETCLIGETGARVFLAEDEFTDLFSESAGRVLVAVPRSEELRFTDMCTARGLPWRKVGVVDPESDSLEFQGLGELGLAELREAWEGTLPALFD
;
A
#
# COMPACT_ATOMS: atom_id res chain seq x y z
N MET A 1 -2.23 -42.84 3.38
CA MET A 1 -1.62 -43.08 4.69
C MET A 1 -0.94 -41.77 5.05
N THR A 2 -1.16 -41.25 6.26
CA THR A 2 -0.55 -39.98 6.67
C THR A 2 0.96 -40.15 6.74
N ASP A 3 1.73 -39.24 6.14
CA ASP A 3 3.18 -39.26 6.18
C ASP A 3 3.67 -38.70 7.52
N THR A 4 4.21 -39.56 8.37
CA THR A 4 4.66 -39.22 9.73
C THR A 4 6.17 -39.12 9.81
N VAL A 5 6.70 -38.53 10.87
CA VAL A 5 8.15 -38.44 11.13
C VAL A 5 8.81 -39.83 11.14
N ASP A 6 8.16 -40.81 11.77
CA ASP A 6 8.62 -42.20 11.78
C ASP A 6 8.62 -42.84 10.39
N THR A 7 7.61 -42.53 9.57
CA THR A 7 7.55 -42.98 8.18
C THR A 7 8.66 -42.36 7.35
N ALA A 8 8.93 -41.06 7.54
CA ALA A 8 10.01 -40.34 6.88
C ALA A 8 11.39 -40.90 7.22
N LEU A 9 11.61 -41.35 8.46
CA LEU A 9 12.81 -42.06 8.86
C LEU A 9 12.92 -43.45 8.21
N ALA A 10 11.81 -44.15 8.04
CA ALA A 10 11.77 -45.49 7.45
C ALA A 10 11.88 -45.49 5.91
N THR A 11 11.54 -44.38 5.24
CA THR A 11 11.54 -44.26 3.77
C THR A 11 12.43 -43.13 3.23
N PRO A 12 13.75 -43.15 3.50
CA PRO A 12 14.66 -42.04 3.16
C PRO A 12 14.78 -41.73 1.67
N ASP A 13 14.52 -42.73 0.80
CA ASP A 13 14.64 -42.62 -0.66
C ASP A 13 13.29 -42.42 -1.37
N GLN A 14 12.22 -42.14 -0.63
CA GLN A 14 10.91 -41.85 -1.22
C GLN A 14 10.95 -40.53 -1.98
N ASP A 15 10.50 -40.56 -3.23
CA ASP A 15 10.43 -39.37 -4.08
C ASP A 15 9.33 -38.41 -3.59
N GLN A 16 9.61 -37.10 -3.63
CA GLN A 16 8.72 -36.04 -3.12
C GLN A 16 8.57 -34.92 -4.15
N PRO A 17 7.37 -34.32 -4.32
CA PRO A 17 7.08 -33.36 -5.38
C PRO A 17 7.53 -31.92 -5.03
N TYR A 18 8.71 -31.72 -4.45
CA TYR A 18 9.17 -30.40 -3.96
C TYR A 18 9.22 -29.32 -5.06
N LYS A 19 9.53 -29.70 -6.31
CA LYS A 19 9.52 -28.78 -7.46
C LYS A 19 8.13 -28.26 -7.78
N GLU A 20 7.11 -29.11 -7.65
CA GLU A 20 5.72 -28.72 -7.90
C GLU A 20 5.19 -27.76 -6.83
N LEU A 21 5.84 -27.71 -5.67
CA LEU A 21 5.52 -26.80 -4.57
C LEU A 21 6.28 -25.46 -4.65
N GLY A 22 7.25 -25.33 -5.57
CA GLY A 22 8.03 -24.11 -5.80
C GLY A 22 9.44 -24.11 -5.20
N LEU A 23 9.91 -25.25 -4.67
CA LEU A 23 11.26 -25.37 -4.10
C LEU A 23 12.32 -25.72 -5.16
N LYS A 24 13.52 -25.17 -4.99
CA LYS A 24 14.72 -25.52 -5.77
C LYS A 24 15.42 -26.77 -5.22
N ASP A 25 16.28 -27.39 -6.04
CA ASP A 25 17.02 -28.61 -5.68
C ASP A 25 17.92 -28.42 -4.44
N ASP A 26 18.55 -27.26 -4.33
CA ASP A 26 19.40 -26.85 -3.21
C ASP A 26 18.58 -26.50 -1.96
N GLU A 27 17.43 -25.84 -2.12
CA GLU A 27 16.49 -25.60 -1.02
C GLU A 27 15.99 -26.92 -0.41
N TYR A 28 15.58 -27.89 -1.24
CA TYR A 28 15.17 -29.21 -0.77
C TYR A 28 16.32 -29.99 -0.11
N ALA A 29 17.53 -29.94 -0.67
CA ALA A 29 18.70 -30.56 -0.05
C ALA A 29 18.97 -29.97 1.35
N ARG A 30 18.89 -28.64 1.49
CA ARG A 30 19.07 -27.94 2.76
C ARG A 30 18.00 -28.33 3.79
N ILE A 31 16.75 -28.48 3.38
CA ILE A 31 15.67 -28.97 4.27
C ILE A 31 16.03 -30.35 4.83
N LYS A 32 16.52 -31.27 3.97
CA LYS A 32 16.94 -32.60 4.44
C LYS A 32 18.13 -32.55 5.41
N GLU A 33 19.07 -31.66 5.18
CA GLU A 33 20.21 -31.45 6.09
C GLU A 33 19.75 -30.92 7.46
N ILE A 34 18.84 -29.94 7.47
CA ILE A 34 18.25 -29.38 8.70
C ILE A 34 17.53 -30.45 9.51
N LEU A 35 16.75 -31.30 8.84
CA LEU A 35 15.94 -32.33 9.50
C LEU A 35 16.73 -33.62 9.81
N GLY A 36 17.85 -33.84 9.13
CA GLY A 36 18.61 -35.10 9.21
C GLY A 36 17.90 -36.31 8.56
N ARG A 37 16.83 -36.06 7.80
CA ARG A 37 15.97 -37.03 7.11
C ARG A 37 15.23 -36.35 5.97
N ARG A 38 14.46 -37.11 5.17
CA ARG A 38 13.48 -36.47 4.28
C ARG A 38 12.39 -35.76 5.11
N PRO A 39 11.87 -34.60 4.66
CA PRO A 39 10.71 -33.99 5.30
C PRO A 39 9.48 -34.90 5.15
N THR A 40 8.52 -34.80 6.08
CA THR A 40 7.16 -35.30 5.83
C THR A 40 6.47 -34.45 4.76
N ASP A 41 5.35 -34.91 4.21
CA ASP A 41 4.53 -34.08 3.31
C ASP A 41 4.10 -32.74 3.97
N ALA A 42 3.81 -32.76 5.27
CA ALA A 42 3.44 -31.56 6.03
C ALA A 42 4.62 -30.59 6.22
N GLU A 43 5.79 -31.11 6.60
CA GLU A 43 7.01 -30.31 6.74
C GLU A 43 7.45 -29.73 5.41
N LEU A 44 7.39 -30.52 4.33
CA LEU A 44 7.73 -30.07 2.99
C LEU A 44 6.81 -28.92 2.55
N ALA A 45 5.50 -29.04 2.78
CA ALA A 45 4.55 -27.98 2.50
C ALA A 45 4.86 -26.71 3.31
N MET A 46 5.09 -26.84 4.64
CA MET A 46 5.46 -25.72 5.51
C MET A 46 6.72 -24.99 5.04
N TYR A 47 7.80 -25.72 4.77
CA TYR A 47 9.03 -25.11 4.24
C TYR A 47 8.79 -24.45 2.88
N SER A 48 8.01 -25.09 2.00
CA SER A 48 7.74 -24.56 0.66
C SER A 48 7.02 -23.22 0.68
N VAL A 49 6.00 -23.07 1.54
CA VAL A 49 5.26 -21.81 1.65
C VAL A 49 6.08 -20.74 2.39
N MET A 50 6.77 -21.11 3.47
CA MET A 50 7.55 -20.16 4.27
C MET A 50 8.85 -19.69 3.59
N TRP A 51 9.44 -20.52 2.73
CA TRP A 51 10.62 -20.16 1.91
C TRP A 51 10.25 -19.63 0.51
N SER A 52 8.97 -19.37 0.25
CA SER A 52 8.52 -18.66 -0.95
C SER A 52 9.06 -17.23 -0.99
N GLU A 53 9.07 -16.58 -2.15
CA GLU A 53 9.52 -15.19 -2.25
C GLU A 53 8.65 -14.25 -1.41
N HIS A 54 7.33 -14.47 -1.45
CA HIS A 54 6.33 -13.68 -0.75
C HIS A 54 6.46 -13.73 0.79
N CYS A 55 6.68 -14.91 1.39
CA CYS A 55 6.86 -14.98 2.86
C CYS A 55 8.29 -14.62 3.31
N SER A 56 9.31 -15.10 2.60
CA SER A 56 10.70 -15.02 3.10
C SER A 56 11.42 -13.74 2.70
N TYR A 57 10.94 -13.06 1.65
CA TYR A 57 11.61 -11.93 1.01
C TYR A 57 13.03 -12.29 0.54
N LYS A 58 13.25 -13.54 0.11
CA LYS A 58 14.59 -14.11 -0.12
C LYS A 58 15.45 -13.34 -1.12
N SER A 59 14.86 -12.63 -2.08
CA SER A 59 15.58 -11.80 -3.05
C SER A 59 15.64 -10.32 -2.66
N SER A 60 14.70 -9.81 -1.86
CA SER A 60 14.65 -8.39 -1.45
C SER A 60 15.30 -8.08 -0.11
N LYS A 61 15.28 -9.02 0.85
CA LYS A 61 15.71 -8.80 2.25
C LYS A 61 17.14 -8.25 2.38
N VAL A 62 18.05 -8.58 1.45
CA VAL A 62 19.41 -8.03 1.45
C VAL A 62 19.44 -6.52 1.15
N HIS A 63 18.52 -6.04 0.31
CA HIS A 63 18.40 -4.64 -0.07
C HIS A 63 17.59 -3.84 0.95
N LEU A 64 16.53 -4.43 1.52
CA LEU A 64 15.67 -3.77 2.51
C LEU A 64 16.42 -3.41 3.81
N LYS A 65 17.53 -4.10 4.12
CA LYS A 65 18.42 -3.73 5.23
C LYS A 65 18.90 -2.29 5.15
N TYR A 66 19.00 -1.74 3.94
CA TYR A 66 19.43 -0.37 3.72
C TYR A 66 18.52 0.65 4.42
N PHE A 67 17.20 0.41 4.52
CA PHE A 67 16.31 1.25 5.34
C PHE A 67 16.75 1.31 6.80
N GLY A 68 17.15 0.16 7.37
CA GLY A 68 17.63 0.08 8.75
C GLY A 68 18.98 0.78 8.95
N GLU A 69 19.85 0.75 7.94
CA GLU A 69 21.17 1.40 7.92
C GLU A 69 21.07 2.92 7.80
N THR A 70 20.11 3.45 7.03
CA THR A 70 19.92 4.89 6.85
C THR A 70 19.00 5.54 7.89
N THR A 71 18.21 4.75 8.63
CA THR A 71 17.34 5.29 9.69
C THR A 71 18.16 5.95 10.80
N THR A 72 17.97 7.26 10.96
CA THR A 72 18.65 8.08 11.98
C THR A 72 18.04 7.92 13.38
N ASP A 73 18.76 8.34 14.42
CA ASP A 73 18.26 8.31 15.80
C ASP A 73 16.99 9.16 15.99
N GLU A 74 16.89 10.31 15.30
CA GLU A 74 15.69 11.14 15.31
C GLU A 74 14.50 10.37 14.74
N MET A 75 14.67 9.67 13.63
CA MET A 75 13.62 8.87 13.01
C MET A 75 13.19 7.71 13.92
N ARG A 76 14.14 7.04 14.59
CA ARG A 76 13.82 5.97 15.57
C ARG A 76 12.99 6.51 16.73
N SER A 77 13.26 7.73 17.19
CA SER A 77 12.51 8.33 18.30
C SER A 77 11.02 8.59 18.01
N LYS A 78 10.63 8.58 16.72
CA LYS A 78 9.24 8.76 16.27
C LYS A 78 8.46 7.44 16.17
N MET A 79 9.14 6.29 16.25
CA MET A 79 8.51 4.97 16.13
C MET A 79 8.39 4.28 17.49
N LEU A 80 7.23 3.70 17.75
CA LEU A 80 7.00 2.79 18.88
C LEU A 80 7.26 1.32 18.49
N ALA A 81 7.00 0.99 17.23
CA ALA A 81 7.33 -0.28 16.58
C ALA A 81 7.70 -0.01 15.11
N GLY A 82 8.64 -0.78 14.57
CA GLY A 82 9.13 -0.60 13.20
C GLY A 82 9.23 -1.92 12.45
N ILE A 83 10.09 -1.95 11.42
CA ILE A 83 10.31 -3.13 10.57
C ILE A 83 10.60 -4.37 11.41
N GLY A 84 9.80 -5.42 11.23
CA GLY A 84 9.90 -6.70 11.93
C GLY A 84 8.63 -7.09 12.69
N GLU A 85 7.76 -6.14 13.00
CA GLU A 85 6.40 -6.37 13.50
C GLU A 85 5.38 -6.42 12.33
N ASN A 86 4.15 -6.89 12.58
CA ASN A 86 3.12 -7.01 11.53
C ASN A 86 2.80 -5.68 10.85
N ALA A 87 2.82 -4.57 11.61
CA ALA A 87 2.72 -3.21 11.09
C ALA A 87 3.47 -2.21 11.97
N GLY A 88 3.98 -1.13 11.35
CA GLY A 88 4.74 -0.11 12.06
C GLY A 88 3.86 0.86 12.85
N VAL A 89 4.32 1.31 14.02
CA VAL A 89 3.54 2.12 14.97
C VAL A 89 4.25 3.44 15.26
N VAL A 90 3.51 4.54 15.16
CA VAL A 90 3.99 5.92 15.30
C VAL A 90 3.24 6.61 16.45
N ASP A 91 3.96 7.27 17.35
CA ASP A 91 3.36 8.14 18.36
C ASP A 91 2.93 9.45 17.70
N ILE A 92 1.66 9.81 17.85
CA ILE A 92 1.09 11.04 17.27
C ILE A 92 0.77 12.10 18.33
N GLY A 93 1.17 11.89 19.59
CA GLY A 93 0.92 12.77 20.72
C GLY A 93 -0.40 12.49 21.45
N ASP A 94 -0.60 13.15 22.60
CA ASP A 94 -1.78 13.02 23.47
C ASP A 94 -2.09 11.58 23.91
N GLY A 95 -1.05 10.72 23.93
CA GLY A 95 -1.14 9.30 24.28
C GLY A 95 -1.82 8.44 23.21
N TRP A 96 -1.95 8.92 21.98
CA TRP A 96 -2.41 8.17 20.83
C TRP A 96 -1.25 7.65 19.99
N ALA A 97 -1.41 6.43 19.48
CA ALA A 97 -0.52 5.83 18.50
C ALA A 97 -1.31 5.43 17.25
N ILE A 98 -0.64 5.49 16.11
CA ILE A 98 -1.18 5.11 14.81
C ILE A 98 -0.33 3.99 14.24
N THR A 99 -1.01 2.99 13.69
CA THR A 99 -0.40 1.97 12.85
C THR A 99 -0.98 2.07 11.45
N PHE A 100 -0.14 1.86 10.46
CA PHE A 100 -0.53 1.86 9.06
C PHE A 100 0.43 1.00 8.26
N LYS A 101 -0.10 0.32 7.25
CA LYS A 101 0.66 -0.58 6.38
C LYS A 101 -0.01 -0.63 5.02
N ALA A 102 0.80 -0.82 3.98
CA ALA A 102 0.35 -1.14 2.64
C ALA A 102 0.77 -2.56 2.26
N GLU A 103 -0.13 -3.30 1.63
CA GLU A 103 0.08 -4.64 1.08
C GLU A 103 -0.39 -4.72 -0.37
N SER A 104 -0.06 -5.83 -1.06
CA SER A 104 -0.47 -6.10 -2.43
C SER A 104 -1.22 -7.43 -2.56
N HIS A 105 -2.20 -7.48 -3.46
CA HIS A 105 -2.86 -8.73 -3.84
C HIS A 105 -3.00 -8.86 -5.37
N ASN A 106 -1.90 -8.61 -6.09
CA ASN A 106 -1.84 -8.48 -7.55
C ASN A 106 -2.27 -9.76 -8.30
N HIS A 107 -1.54 -10.87 -8.13
CA HIS A 107 -1.81 -12.11 -8.87
C HIS A 107 -3.22 -12.67 -8.62
N PRO A 108 -3.72 -12.73 -7.35
CA PRO A 108 -5.10 -13.13 -7.11
C PRO A 108 -6.12 -12.20 -7.79
N SER A 109 -5.88 -10.89 -7.76
CA SER A 109 -6.77 -9.89 -8.37
C SER A 109 -6.76 -9.90 -9.89
N TYR A 110 -5.73 -10.49 -10.52
CA TYR A 110 -5.78 -10.76 -11.96
C TYR A 110 -6.68 -11.95 -12.29
N VAL A 111 -6.54 -13.04 -11.51
CA VAL A 111 -7.22 -14.33 -11.73
C VAL A 111 -8.71 -14.26 -11.37
N GLU A 112 -9.02 -13.78 -10.17
CA GLU A 112 -10.38 -13.54 -9.68
C GLU A 112 -10.44 -12.13 -9.08
N PRO A 113 -10.78 -11.11 -9.89
CA PRO A 113 -10.65 -9.71 -9.49
C PRO A 113 -11.46 -9.30 -8.26
N TYR A 114 -12.68 -9.81 -8.08
CA TYR A 114 -13.50 -9.41 -6.95
C TYR A 114 -12.96 -9.98 -5.64
N GLN A 115 -12.68 -11.28 -5.64
CA GLN A 115 -12.22 -11.98 -4.46
C GLN A 115 -10.80 -11.59 -4.10
N GLY A 116 -9.89 -11.50 -5.08
CA GLY A 116 -8.54 -10.99 -4.85
C GLY A 116 -8.56 -9.57 -4.25
N ALA A 117 -9.52 -8.73 -4.67
CA ALA A 117 -9.67 -7.42 -4.06
C ALA A 117 -10.23 -7.43 -2.64
N ALA A 118 -11.30 -8.20 -2.43
CA ALA A 118 -11.92 -8.34 -1.13
C ALA A 118 -10.94 -8.89 -0.08
N THR A 119 -10.20 -9.96 -0.40
CA THR A 119 -9.25 -10.57 0.53
C THR A 119 -7.99 -9.72 0.74
N GLY A 120 -7.61 -8.90 -0.24
CA GLY A 120 -6.54 -7.92 -0.08
C GLY A 120 -6.88 -6.85 0.96
N VAL A 121 -8.12 -6.35 0.95
CA VAL A 121 -8.61 -5.42 1.98
C VAL A 121 -8.72 -6.11 3.35
N GLY A 122 -9.26 -7.33 3.41
CA GLY A 122 -9.35 -8.07 4.68
C GLY A 122 -7.99 -8.39 5.30
N GLY A 123 -7.01 -8.81 4.49
CA GLY A 123 -5.64 -9.08 4.93
C GLY A 123 -5.03 -7.89 5.67
N ILE A 124 -5.02 -6.72 5.02
CA ILE A 124 -4.41 -5.51 5.59
C ILE A 124 -5.14 -5.01 6.84
N VAL A 125 -6.46 -5.24 6.94
CA VAL A 125 -7.24 -4.91 8.14
C VAL A 125 -6.82 -5.78 9.33
N ARG A 126 -6.54 -7.07 9.10
CA ARG A 126 -6.08 -7.99 10.15
C ARG A 126 -4.68 -7.68 10.64
N ASP A 127 -3.76 -7.24 9.78
CA ASP A 127 -2.44 -6.76 10.19
C ASP A 127 -2.54 -5.64 11.23
N ILE A 128 -3.37 -4.64 10.93
CA ILE A 128 -3.63 -3.50 11.82
C ILE A 128 -4.25 -3.96 13.14
N LEU A 129 -5.19 -4.91 13.07
CA LEU A 129 -5.85 -5.46 14.24
C LEU A 129 -4.90 -6.25 15.14
N ALA A 130 -3.96 -7.00 14.57
CA ALA A 130 -2.99 -7.81 15.32
C ALA A 130 -2.09 -6.94 16.22
N MET A 131 -1.84 -5.70 15.83
CA MET A 131 -1.09 -4.72 16.64
C MET A 131 -1.92 -4.15 17.82
N GLY A 132 -3.19 -4.53 17.97
CA GLY A 132 -4.10 -3.99 18.98
C GLY A 132 -4.79 -2.68 18.58
N ALA A 133 -4.63 -2.23 17.33
CA ALA A 133 -5.29 -1.04 16.84
C ALA A 133 -6.67 -1.34 16.28
N ARG A 134 -7.60 -0.40 16.46
CA ARG A 134 -8.87 -0.41 15.75
C ARG A 134 -8.65 0.13 14.34
N PRO A 135 -8.93 -0.64 13.27
CA PRO A 135 -8.92 -0.14 11.90
C PRO A 135 -9.90 1.04 11.76
N LEU A 136 -9.44 2.13 11.13
CA LEU A 136 -10.20 3.38 11.00
C LEU A 136 -10.59 3.71 9.56
N ALA A 137 -9.70 3.45 8.60
CA ALA A 137 -9.91 3.75 7.18
C ALA A 137 -8.99 2.90 6.30
N VAL A 138 -9.30 2.85 5.01
CA VAL A 138 -8.49 2.18 3.98
C VAL A 138 -8.18 3.12 2.81
N MET A 139 -7.18 2.76 2.01
CA MET A 139 -6.85 3.38 0.73
C MET A 139 -6.45 2.31 -0.29
N ASP A 140 -6.63 2.58 -1.57
CA ASP A 140 -6.39 1.62 -2.66
C ASP A 140 -5.58 2.21 -3.83
N PRO A 141 -4.24 2.03 -3.82
CA PRO A 141 -3.42 2.29 -5.00
C PRO A 141 -3.61 1.18 -6.05
N LEU A 142 -4.27 1.54 -7.15
CA LEU A 142 -4.64 0.64 -8.25
C LEU A 142 -3.86 0.96 -9.52
N ARG A 143 -3.43 -0.08 -10.24
CA ARG A 143 -2.86 0.03 -11.59
C ARG A 143 -3.53 -0.97 -12.52
N PHE A 144 -4.00 -0.51 -13.66
CA PHE A 144 -4.71 -1.32 -14.65
C PHE A 144 -4.04 -1.23 -16.02
N GLY A 145 -4.37 -2.20 -16.89
CA GLY A 145 -4.00 -2.17 -18.31
C GLY A 145 -4.57 -0.96 -19.06
N ALA A 146 -4.38 -0.94 -20.38
CA ALA A 146 -4.96 0.12 -21.21
C ALA A 146 -6.50 0.17 -21.01
N PRO A 147 -7.09 1.37 -20.86
CA PRO A 147 -8.48 1.50 -20.42
C PRO A 147 -9.50 1.00 -21.46
N ASP A 148 -9.13 1.01 -22.73
CA ASP A 148 -9.91 0.54 -23.87
C ASP A 148 -9.68 -0.94 -24.22
N ALA A 149 -8.75 -1.63 -23.54
CA ALA A 149 -8.52 -3.05 -23.75
C ALA A 149 -9.67 -3.91 -23.20
N GLU A 150 -10.01 -4.97 -23.94
CA GLU A 150 -11.19 -5.81 -23.67
C GLU A 150 -11.21 -6.38 -22.24
N ASP A 151 -10.08 -6.88 -21.76
CA ASP A 151 -9.98 -7.52 -20.44
C ASP A 151 -9.91 -6.51 -19.28
N THR A 152 -9.51 -5.26 -19.55
CA THR A 152 -9.40 -4.21 -18.52
C THR A 152 -10.77 -3.96 -17.88
N ARG A 153 -11.87 -4.05 -18.64
CA ARG A 153 -13.23 -3.92 -18.10
C ARG A 153 -13.52 -4.99 -17.04
N ARG A 154 -13.12 -6.24 -17.25
CA ARG A 154 -13.32 -7.31 -16.25
C ARG A 154 -12.55 -7.01 -14.96
N VAL A 155 -11.28 -6.61 -15.10
CA VAL A 155 -10.38 -6.38 -13.97
C VAL A 155 -10.80 -5.14 -13.17
N VAL A 156 -11.06 -4.01 -13.82
CA VAL A 156 -11.48 -2.76 -13.16
C VAL A 156 -12.79 -2.97 -12.39
N HIS A 157 -13.83 -3.50 -13.05
CA HIS A 157 -15.12 -3.71 -12.39
C HIS A 157 -15.02 -4.66 -11.21
N GLY A 158 -14.29 -5.77 -11.37
CA GLY A 158 -14.16 -6.75 -10.30
C GLY A 158 -13.35 -6.23 -9.12
N ILE A 159 -12.18 -5.61 -9.35
CA ILE A 159 -11.36 -5.05 -8.27
C ILE A 159 -12.12 -3.95 -7.53
N VAL A 160 -12.71 -2.99 -8.23
CA VAL A 160 -13.46 -1.89 -7.61
C VAL A 160 -14.63 -2.43 -6.79
N ALA A 161 -15.41 -3.37 -7.33
CA ALA A 161 -16.50 -4.00 -6.60
C ALA A 161 -16.02 -4.80 -5.38
N GLY A 162 -14.85 -5.46 -5.45
CA GLY A 162 -14.27 -6.21 -4.34
C GLY A 162 -13.78 -5.31 -3.19
N VAL A 163 -13.04 -4.24 -3.52
CA VAL A 163 -12.61 -3.22 -2.54
C VAL A 163 -13.81 -2.63 -1.81
N GLY A 164 -14.80 -2.14 -2.58
CA GLY A 164 -16.02 -1.56 -2.01
C GLY A 164 -16.84 -2.59 -1.25
N GLY A 165 -17.00 -3.80 -1.78
CA GLY A 165 -17.76 -4.88 -1.17
C GLY A 165 -17.24 -5.27 0.22
N TYR A 166 -15.92 -5.30 0.41
CA TYR A 166 -15.33 -5.64 1.71
C TYR A 166 -15.30 -4.44 2.66
N GLY A 167 -14.75 -3.30 2.23
CA GLY A 167 -14.60 -2.10 3.05
C GLY A 167 -15.94 -1.54 3.55
N ASN A 168 -16.95 -1.48 2.67
CA ASN A 168 -18.28 -0.99 3.03
C ASN A 168 -18.96 -1.90 4.07
N CYS A 169 -18.83 -3.23 3.92
CA CYS A 169 -19.42 -4.20 4.85
C CYS A 169 -18.74 -4.16 6.23
N LEU A 170 -17.43 -3.94 6.28
CA LEU A 170 -16.71 -3.70 7.54
C LEU A 170 -17.07 -2.37 8.20
N GLY A 171 -17.59 -1.42 7.42
CA GLY A 171 -17.82 -0.05 7.86
C GLY A 171 -16.52 0.74 7.99
N LEU A 172 -15.58 0.53 7.07
CA LEU A 172 -14.35 1.31 6.94
C LEU A 172 -14.47 2.25 5.75
N PRO A 173 -14.38 3.58 5.95
CA PRO A 173 -14.33 4.50 4.84
C PRO A 173 -13.05 4.30 4.02
N ASN A 174 -13.18 4.33 2.70
CA ASN A 174 -12.04 4.55 1.83
C ASN A 174 -11.81 6.06 1.70
N ILE A 175 -10.62 6.51 2.13
CA ILE A 175 -10.29 7.94 2.24
C ILE A 175 -9.36 8.44 1.14
N GLY A 176 -8.96 7.59 0.20
CA GLY A 176 -8.11 7.96 -0.93
C GLY A 176 -7.40 6.76 -1.54
N GLY A 177 -6.50 7.00 -2.48
CA GLY A 177 -5.83 5.95 -3.25
C GLY A 177 -5.34 6.52 -4.56
N GLU A 178 -5.01 5.64 -5.50
CA GLU A 178 -4.51 6.03 -6.82
C GLU A 178 -5.14 5.16 -7.89
N VAL A 179 -5.33 5.69 -9.10
CA VAL A 179 -5.77 4.89 -10.24
C VAL A 179 -5.01 5.34 -11.48
N VAL A 180 -4.16 4.45 -12.00
CA VAL A 180 -3.41 4.68 -13.24
C VAL A 180 -3.67 3.56 -14.22
N PHE A 181 -3.85 3.92 -15.48
CA PHE A 181 -3.97 3.04 -16.63
C PHE A 181 -2.70 3.12 -17.47
N ASP A 182 -2.09 1.96 -17.75
CA ASP A 182 -0.94 1.84 -18.65
C ASP A 182 -0.88 0.39 -19.19
N GLU A 183 -0.52 0.23 -20.46
CA GLU A 183 -0.49 -1.08 -21.11
C GLU A 183 0.47 -2.09 -20.44
N SER A 184 1.49 -1.62 -19.73
CA SER A 184 2.43 -2.48 -19.00
C SER A 184 1.78 -3.32 -17.91
N TYR A 185 0.61 -2.93 -17.40
CA TYR A 185 -0.14 -3.65 -16.38
C TYR A 185 -1.19 -4.62 -16.95
N GLN A 186 -1.29 -4.78 -18.28
CA GLN A 186 -2.36 -5.56 -18.92
C GLN A 186 -2.43 -7.02 -18.44
N GLY A 187 -1.27 -7.65 -18.23
CA GLY A 187 -1.17 -9.03 -17.73
C GLY A 187 -0.95 -9.14 -16.22
N ASN A 188 -0.68 -8.02 -15.55
CA ASN A 188 -0.33 -7.94 -14.13
C ASN A 188 -0.88 -6.63 -13.54
N PRO A 189 -2.21 -6.52 -13.36
CA PRO A 189 -2.79 -5.39 -12.66
C PRO A 189 -2.28 -5.36 -11.22
N LEU A 190 -2.16 -4.16 -10.66
CA LEU A 190 -1.76 -3.98 -9.27
C LEU A 190 -2.95 -3.58 -8.44
N LEU A 191 -3.18 -4.36 -7.38
CA LEU A 191 -4.05 -3.99 -6.29
C LEU A 191 -3.17 -3.90 -5.06
N ASN A 192 -2.93 -2.67 -4.61
CA ASN A 192 -2.41 -2.45 -3.29
C ASN A 192 -3.55 -1.99 -2.38
N ALA A 193 -3.52 -2.39 -1.11
CA ALA A 193 -4.44 -1.95 -0.09
C ALA A 193 -3.64 -1.40 1.08
N LEU A 194 -4.01 -0.22 1.56
CA LEU A 194 -3.47 0.38 2.78
C LEU A 194 -4.57 0.45 3.83
N CYS A 195 -4.24 0.15 5.09
CA CYS A 195 -5.13 0.40 6.22
C CYS A 195 -4.43 1.25 7.27
N VAL A 196 -5.19 2.13 7.92
CA VAL A 196 -4.76 2.89 9.10
C VAL A 196 -5.62 2.51 10.29
N GLY A 197 -4.99 2.29 11.44
CA GLY A 197 -5.63 2.05 12.72
C GLY A 197 -5.08 2.91 13.84
N ALA A 198 -5.87 3.09 14.90
CA ALA A 198 -5.46 3.84 16.09
C ALA A 198 -5.61 3.02 17.37
N MET A 199 -4.73 3.29 18.32
CA MET A 199 -4.74 2.73 19.68
C MET A 199 -4.21 3.77 20.67
N ARG A 200 -4.38 3.52 21.97
CA ARG A 200 -3.62 4.24 22.98
C ARG A 200 -2.20 3.69 23.02
N VAL A 201 -1.23 4.54 23.33
CA VAL A 201 0.19 4.13 23.45
C VAL A 201 0.37 3.00 24.47
N GLU A 202 -0.41 3.02 25.56
CA GLU A 202 -0.40 1.99 26.61
C GLU A 202 -1.05 0.65 26.22
N ASP A 203 -1.80 0.63 25.11
CA ASP A 203 -2.48 -0.56 24.59
C ASP A 203 -1.70 -1.20 23.42
N LEU A 204 -0.47 -0.75 23.16
CA LEU A 204 0.40 -1.39 22.18
C LEU A 204 0.77 -2.80 22.64
N HIS A 205 0.43 -3.80 21.84
CA HIS A 205 0.80 -5.20 22.05
C HIS A 205 1.80 -5.61 20.98
N LEU A 206 2.92 -6.20 21.41
CA LEU A 206 3.91 -6.81 20.52
C LEU A 206 3.73 -8.33 20.54
N ALA A 207 3.86 -8.98 19.39
CA ALA A 207 3.60 -10.42 19.27
C ALA A 207 4.79 -11.25 19.82
N HIS A 208 4.72 -11.62 21.11
CA HIS A 208 5.69 -12.56 21.70
C HIS A 208 4.98 -13.73 22.39
N ALA A 209 5.24 -14.96 21.93
CA ALA A 209 4.77 -16.18 22.59
C ALA A 209 5.66 -16.58 23.78
N SER A 210 5.92 -15.67 24.70
CA SER A 210 6.75 -15.94 25.88
C SER A 210 5.91 -16.53 27.03
N GLY A 211 6.40 -17.58 27.67
CA GLY A 211 5.79 -18.22 28.83
C GLY A 211 5.36 -19.66 28.56
N ALA A 212 6.14 -20.62 29.04
CA ALA A 212 5.81 -22.03 28.95
C ALA A 212 4.47 -22.35 29.62
N GLY A 213 3.69 -23.22 28.98
CA GLY A 213 2.33 -23.55 29.40
C GLY A 213 1.25 -22.63 28.85
N ASN A 214 1.59 -21.48 28.25
CA ASN A 214 0.61 -20.65 27.56
C ASN A 214 -0.10 -21.45 26.45
N LYS A 215 -1.40 -21.24 26.33
CA LYS A 215 -2.27 -21.92 25.37
C LYS A 215 -2.28 -21.19 24.04
N ILE A 216 -2.35 -21.98 22.97
CA ILE A 216 -2.49 -21.51 21.59
C ILE A 216 -3.93 -21.75 21.18
N ILE A 217 -4.65 -20.66 20.93
CA ILE A 217 -6.08 -20.69 20.59
C ILE A 217 -6.27 -20.16 19.18
N LEU A 218 -6.80 -20.99 18.30
CA LEU A 218 -7.27 -20.58 16.98
C LEU A 218 -8.70 -20.08 17.12
N PHE A 219 -8.98 -18.90 16.59
CA PHE A 219 -10.32 -18.32 16.64
C PHE A 219 -10.69 -17.59 15.33
N GLY A 220 -11.99 -17.49 15.06
CA GLY A 220 -12.53 -16.99 13.79
C GLY A 220 -13.18 -18.06 12.93
N ALA A 221 -13.02 -17.98 11.61
CA ALA A 221 -13.64 -18.87 10.64
C ALA A 221 -13.04 -20.30 10.65
N ARG A 222 -13.75 -21.24 10.03
CA ARG A 222 -13.28 -22.63 9.87
C ARG A 222 -12.31 -22.78 8.70
N THR A 223 -11.32 -23.63 8.88
CA THR A 223 -10.27 -23.96 7.89
C THR A 223 -10.82 -24.82 6.76
N GLY A 224 -10.58 -24.41 5.51
CA GLY A 224 -11.01 -25.07 4.27
C GLY A 224 -9.89 -25.22 3.25
N LEU A 225 -10.23 -25.62 2.02
CA LEU A 225 -9.28 -25.84 0.92
C LEU A 225 -8.96 -24.56 0.13
N ASP A 226 -8.89 -23.42 0.82
CA ASP A 226 -8.81 -22.10 0.22
C ASP A 226 -7.35 -21.66 0.06
N GLY A 227 -7.00 -21.14 -1.12
CA GLY A 227 -5.71 -20.51 -1.39
C GLY A 227 -4.47 -21.41 -1.27
N ILE A 228 -4.62 -22.74 -1.15
CA ILE A 228 -3.49 -23.65 -0.97
C ILE A 228 -2.51 -23.54 -2.15
N GLY A 229 -1.28 -23.10 -1.88
CA GLY A 229 -0.24 -22.88 -2.89
C GLY A 229 -0.31 -21.52 -3.59
N GLY A 230 -1.19 -20.60 -3.15
CA GLY A 230 -1.27 -19.24 -3.69
C GLY A 230 0.04 -18.49 -3.53
N VAL A 231 0.62 -18.55 -2.34
CA VAL A 231 1.86 -17.85 -2.00
C VAL A 231 3.11 -18.46 -2.66
N SER A 232 3.24 -19.79 -2.66
CA SER A 232 4.44 -20.47 -3.17
C SER A 232 4.46 -20.65 -4.69
N VAL A 233 3.30 -20.67 -5.35
CA VAL A 233 3.20 -20.92 -6.81
C VAL A 233 2.65 -19.71 -7.57
N LEU A 234 1.57 -19.06 -7.09
CA LEU A 234 0.96 -17.95 -7.85
C LEU A 234 1.70 -16.63 -7.65
N ALA A 235 2.11 -16.30 -6.42
CA ALA A 235 2.77 -15.03 -6.09
C ALA A 235 4.31 -15.07 -6.20
N SER A 236 4.90 -16.24 -6.48
CA SER A 236 6.36 -16.45 -6.53
C SER A 236 6.87 -16.96 -7.90
N GLU A 237 6.02 -16.98 -8.94
CA GLU A 237 6.37 -17.34 -10.32
C GLU A 237 5.72 -16.36 -11.31
N THR A 238 6.29 -16.23 -12.52
CA THR A 238 5.73 -15.42 -13.62
C THR A 238 4.61 -16.14 -14.37
N PHE A 239 3.67 -15.40 -14.97
CA PHE A 239 2.66 -15.98 -15.87
C PHE A 239 3.27 -16.36 -17.24
N ASP A 240 2.88 -17.51 -17.79
CA ASP A 240 3.29 -17.99 -19.12
C ASP A 240 2.28 -17.59 -20.22
N ASP A 241 2.76 -17.12 -21.39
CA ASP A 241 1.94 -16.75 -22.57
C ASP A 241 1.09 -17.91 -23.13
N SER A 242 1.46 -19.15 -22.82
CA SER A 242 0.81 -20.37 -23.31
C SER A 242 -0.15 -21.01 -22.32
N ALA A 243 -0.35 -20.41 -21.14
CA ALA A 243 -1.16 -20.98 -20.06
C ALA A 243 -2.68 -20.85 -20.28
N GLY A 244 -3.16 -21.34 -21.42
CA GLY A 244 -4.54 -21.76 -21.53
C GLY A 244 -4.80 -22.91 -20.55
N LYS A 245 -5.62 -22.65 -19.52
CA LYS A 245 -6.33 -23.69 -18.73
C LYS A 245 -5.46 -24.82 -18.15
N ARG A 246 -4.32 -24.53 -17.49
CA ARG A 246 -3.80 -25.50 -16.52
C ARG A 246 -4.76 -25.54 -15.33
N LYS A 247 -5.09 -26.74 -14.86
CA LYS A 247 -5.86 -27.02 -13.62
C LYS A 247 -5.10 -26.52 -12.38
N LYS A 248 -4.83 -25.22 -12.28
CA LYS A 248 -4.24 -24.52 -11.14
C LYS A 248 -5.31 -23.64 -10.49
N LEU A 249 -6.49 -24.18 -10.21
CA LEU A 249 -7.45 -23.55 -9.30
C LEU A 249 -7.39 -24.32 -7.96
N PRO A 250 -6.39 -24.08 -7.09
CA PRO A 250 -6.67 -24.17 -5.67
C PRO A 250 -7.81 -23.19 -5.35
N ALA A 251 -8.73 -23.54 -4.44
CA ALA A 251 -10.00 -22.83 -4.31
C ALA A 251 -9.76 -21.33 -4.08
N VAL A 252 -10.36 -20.50 -4.94
CA VAL A 252 -10.32 -19.03 -4.84
C VAL A 252 -10.65 -18.66 -3.39
N GLN A 253 -9.79 -17.87 -2.75
CA GLN A 253 -10.05 -17.36 -1.42
C GLN A 253 -11.33 -16.52 -1.48
N VAL A 254 -12.28 -16.78 -0.60
CA VAL A 254 -13.50 -15.95 -0.51
C VAL A 254 -13.50 -15.31 0.85
N GLY A 255 -13.53 -13.98 0.87
CA GLY A 255 -13.63 -13.21 2.10
C GLY A 255 -15.08 -13.09 2.59
N ASP A 256 -15.27 -13.10 3.90
CA ASP A 256 -16.52 -12.80 4.60
C ASP A 256 -16.34 -11.59 5.52
N PRO A 257 -16.60 -10.36 5.02
CA PRO A 257 -16.41 -9.14 5.81
C PRO A 257 -17.34 -9.07 7.02
N PHE A 258 -18.46 -9.81 7.05
CA PHE A 258 -19.34 -9.81 8.21
C PHE A 258 -18.73 -10.59 9.38
N THR A 259 -18.13 -11.74 9.09
CA THR A 259 -17.36 -12.50 10.09
C THR A 259 -16.16 -11.68 10.57
N GLU A 260 -15.45 -11.01 9.66
CA GLU A 260 -14.30 -10.17 10.05
C GLU A 260 -14.72 -8.98 10.92
N LYS A 261 -15.86 -8.34 10.65
CA LYS A 261 -16.38 -7.27 11.52
C LYS A 261 -16.58 -7.74 12.96
N VAL A 262 -17.15 -8.93 13.14
CA VAL A 262 -17.38 -9.53 14.46
C VAL A 262 -16.05 -9.89 15.13
N LEU A 263 -15.10 -10.43 14.35
CA LEU A 263 -13.76 -10.77 14.80
C LEU A 263 -12.98 -9.53 15.29
N ILE A 264 -13.11 -8.38 14.61
CA ILE A 264 -12.53 -7.10 15.04
C ILE A 264 -13.01 -6.72 16.44
N GLU A 265 -14.33 -6.73 16.68
CA GLU A 265 -14.87 -6.34 17.99
C GLU A 265 -14.47 -7.34 19.09
N CYS A 266 -14.43 -8.63 18.76
CA CYS A 266 -13.92 -9.66 19.67
C CYS A 266 -12.45 -9.41 20.05
N CYS A 267 -11.56 -9.17 19.09
CA CYS A 267 -10.14 -8.90 19.36
C CYS A 267 -9.95 -7.66 20.23
N LEU A 268 -10.67 -6.57 19.94
CA LEU A 268 -10.54 -5.33 20.70
C LEU A 268 -11.03 -5.48 22.15
N GLU A 269 -12.05 -6.31 22.41
CA GLU A 269 -12.46 -6.66 23.77
C GLU A 269 -11.41 -7.51 24.49
N LEU A 270 -10.83 -8.52 23.81
CA LEU A 270 -9.75 -9.35 24.36
C LEU A 270 -8.53 -8.50 24.77
N PHE A 271 -8.14 -7.53 23.94
CA PHE A 271 -7.07 -6.58 24.27
C PHE A 271 -7.44 -5.68 25.45
N ALA A 272 -8.66 -5.12 25.45
CA ALA A 272 -9.12 -4.23 26.53
C ALA A 272 -9.16 -4.94 27.89
N GLU A 273 -9.50 -6.23 27.93
CA GLU A 273 -9.50 -7.04 29.15
C GLU A 273 -8.11 -7.54 29.57
N ARG A 274 -7.09 -7.37 28.72
CA ARG A 274 -5.70 -7.80 28.95
C ARG A 274 -5.56 -9.31 29.24
N ILE A 275 -6.38 -10.12 28.58
CA ILE A 275 -6.43 -11.58 28.71
C ILE A 275 -5.71 -12.33 27.59
N VAL A 276 -4.98 -11.60 26.74
CA VAL A 276 -4.12 -12.14 25.68
C VAL A 276 -2.69 -11.69 25.90
N VAL A 277 -1.73 -12.58 25.63
CA VAL A 277 -0.30 -12.26 25.60
C VAL A 277 0.05 -11.63 24.24
N GLY A 278 -0.52 -12.18 23.16
CA GLY A 278 -0.36 -11.69 21.81
C GLY A 278 -1.37 -12.34 20.87
N ILE A 279 -1.63 -11.69 19.76
CA ILE A 279 -2.49 -12.17 18.68
C ILE A 279 -1.71 -12.05 17.37
N GLN A 280 -1.78 -13.09 16.54
CA GLN A 280 -1.22 -13.14 15.19
C GLN A 280 -2.37 -13.35 14.20
N ASP A 281 -2.32 -12.68 13.06
CA ASP A 281 -3.23 -12.94 11.96
C ASP A 281 -2.86 -14.25 11.23
N LEU A 282 -3.81 -14.78 10.43
CA LEU A 282 -3.54 -15.86 9.49
C LEU A 282 -3.73 -15.34 8.07
N GLY A 283 -2.65 -14.86 7.47
CA GLY A 283 -2.56 -14.49 6.06
C GLY A 283 -1.92 -15.58 5.18
N GLY A 284 -0.92 -15.19 4.39
CA GLY A 284 -0.15 -16.10 3.55
C GLY A 284 0.47 -17.24 4.36
N ALA A 285 0.45 -18.46 3.80
CA ALA A 285 0.90 -19.69 4.47
C ALA A 285 0.08 -20.12 5.73
N GLY A 286 -0.97 -19.39 6.11
CA GLY A 286 -1.97 -19.83 7.10
C GLY A 286 -1.39 -20.24 8.46
N LEU A 287 -1.81 -21.42 8.94
CA LEU A 287 -1.35 -21.96 10.23
C LEU A 287 0.16 -22.25 10.24
N SER A 288 0.76 -22.54 9.09
CA SER A 288 2.21 -22.76 8.99
C SER A 288 2.97 -21.51 9.41
N CYS A 289 2.55 -20.35 8.91
CA CYS A 289 3.13 -19.06 9.26
C CYS A 289 2.92 -18.76 10.75
N ALA A 290 1.66 -18.70 11.18
CA ALA A 290 1.31 -18.31 12.54
C ALA A 290 1.99 -19.19 13.61
N THR A 291 2.01 -20.52 13.43
CA THR A 291 2.62 -21.42 14.43
C THR A 291 4.14 -21.38 14.42
N SER A 292 4.78 -21.27 13.24
CA SER A 292 6.24 -21.23 13.17
C SER A 292 6.82 -19.88 13.62
N GLU A 293 6.17 -18.77 13.32
CA GLU A 293 6.58 -17.44 13.78
C GLU A 293 6.39 -17.28 15.29
N LEU A 294 5.21 -17.66 15.82
CA LEU A 294 4.97 -17.62 17.26
C LEU A 294 5.97 -18.50 18.01
N ALA A 295 6.24 -19.73 17.53
CA ALA A 295 7.24 -20.61 18.14
C ALA A 295 8.68 -20.09 17.99
N SER A 296 8.99 -19.36 16.92
CA SER A 296 10.32 -18.80 16.66
C SER A 296 10.60 -17.53 17.48
N ALA A 297 9.57 -16.73 17.74
CA ALA A 297 9.64 -15.48 18.51
C ALA A 297 9.57 -15.69 20.03
N GLY A 298 9.17 -16.89 20.50
CA GLY A 298 9.08 -17.24 21.91
C GLY A 298 10.40 -17.76 22.52
N ASP A 299 10.38 -17.94 23.84
CA ASP A 299 11.52 -18.47 24.62
C ASP A 299 11.56 -20.02 24.68
N GLY A 300 10.61 -20.70 24.02
CA GLY A 300 10.43 -22.15 24.07
C GLY A 300 9.79 -22.72 22.81
N GLY A 301 9.58 -24.04 22.78
CA GLY A 301 8.98 -24.77 21.67
C GLY A 301 7.46 -24.65 21.65
N MET A 302 6.80 -25.32 20.71
CA MET A 302 5.34 -25.33 20.64
C MET A 302 4.84 -26.72 20.25
N HIS A 303 3.75 -27.15 20.89
CA HIS A 303 3.05 -28.37 20.53
C HIS A 303 1.65 -28.04 20.01
N VAL A 304 1.31 -28.52 18.81
CA VAL A 304 0.02 -28.23 18.16
C VAL A 304 -0.70 -29.54 17.81
N TYR A 305 -1.97 -29.62 18.19
CA TYR A 305 -2.90 -30.71 17.90
C TYR A 305 -3.75 -30.36 16.68
N LEU A 306 -3.33 -30.82 15.52
CA LEU A 306 -3.93 -30.41 14.25
C LEU A 306 -5.35 -31.01 14.06
N ASP A 307 -5.67 -32.12 14.71
CA ASP A 307 -7.01 -32.73 14.77
C ASP A 307 -8.06 -31.88 15.51
N ARG A 308 -7.61 -30.90 16.31
CA ARG A 308 -8.50 -29.95 16.99
C ARG A 308 -8.88 -28.75 16.13
N VAL A 309 -8.20 -28.52 15.01
CA VAL A 309 -8.48 -27.38 14.13
C VAL A 309 -9.91 -27.48 13.56
N PRO A 310 -10.76 -26.45 13.71
CA PRO A 310 -12.10 -26.48 13.13
C PRO A 310 -12.06 -26.49 11.60
N LEU A 311 -12.55 -27.59 10.99
CA LEU A 311 -12.57 -27.76 9.53
C LEU A 311 -13.96 -27.51 8.94
N ARG A 312 -14.00 -26.93 7.73
CA ARG A 312 -15.22 -26.86 6.89
C ARG A 312 -15.24 -27.85 5.73
N ALA A 313 -14.08 -28.41 5.36
CA ALA A 313 -13.96 -29.47 4.37
C ALA A 313 -13.58 -30.81 5.02
N THR A 314 -14.15 -31.90 4.52
CA THR A 314 -13.86 -33.26 5.01
C THR A 314 -12.68 -33.86 4.25
N GLY A 315 -11.86 -34.67 4.93
CA GLY A 315 -10.79 -35.43 4.28
C GLY A 315 -9.54 -34.61 3.93
N MET A 316 -9.40 -33.41 4.52
CA MET A 316 -8.18 -32.62 4.41
C MET A 316 -7.00 -33.36 5.02
N THR A 317 -5.86 -33.28 4.35
CA THR A 317 -4.56 -33.78 4.81
C THR A 317 -3.90 -32.77 5.77
N PRO A 318 -2.94 -33.21 6.61
CA PRO A 318 -2.20 -32.28 7.47
C PRO A 318 -1.55 -31.11 6.72
N ALA A 319 -0.97 -31.38 5.55
CA ALA A 319 -0.36 -30.36 4.70
C ALA A 319 -1.39 -29.32 4.22
N GLU A 320 -2.59 -29.75 3.82
CA GLU A 320 -3.67 -28.85 3.39
C GLU A 320 -4.22 -28.00 4.56
N VAL A 321 -4.34 -28.57 5.77
CA VAL A 321 -4.79 -27.80 6.95
C VAL A 321 -3.77 -26.72 7.32
N LEU A 322 -2.47 -27.07 7.31
CA LEU A 322 -1.38 -26.15 7.64
C LEU A 322 -1.19 -25.05 6.60
N SER A 323 -1.38 -25.35 5.31
CA SER A 323 -1.16 -24.42 4.20
C SER A 323 -2.43 -23.68 3.75
N SER A 324 -3.56 -23.92 4.42
CA SER A 324 -4.83 -23.29 4.10
C SER A 324 -4.79 -21.79 4.40
N GLU A 325 -5.16 -20.99 3.40
CA GLU A 325 -5.26 -19.53 3.47
C GLU A 325 -6.74 -19.09 3.58
N SER A 326 -7.58 -19.90 4.24
CA SER A 326 -8.94 -19.47 4.61
C SER A 326 -8.89 -18.16 5.40
N GLN A 327 -9.77 -17.24 5.04
CA GLN A 327 -9.80 -15.88 5.57
C GLN A 327 -10.45 -15.82 6.97
N GLU A 328 -10.43 -14.63 7.60
CA GLU A 328 -11.09 -14.32 8.88
C GLU A 328 -10.71 -15.24 10.05
N ARG A 329 -9.42 -15.56 10.16
CA ARG A 329 -8.85 -16.36 11.26
C ARG A 329 -7.70 -15.63 11.94
N MET A 330 -7.59 -15.84 13.24
CA MET A 330 -6.51 -15.30 14.08
C MET A 330 -6.02 -16.40 15.04
N CYS A 331 -4.78 -16.28 15.50
CA CYS A 331 -4.18 -17.14 16.52
C CYS A 331 -3.83 -16.31 17.75
N ALA A 332 -4.21 -16.75 18.94
CA ALA A 332 -3.90 -16.07 20.20
C ALA A 332 -3.01 -16.92 21.10
N VAL A 333 -2.10 -16.25 21.82
CA VAL A 333 -1.35 -16.81 22.95
C VAL A 333 -2.02 -16.35 24.24
N VAL A 334 -2.49 -17.30 25.05
CA VAL A 334 -3.33 -17.02 26.23
C VAL A 334 -2.76 -17.72 27.45
N ARG A 335 -2.71 -17.03 28.60
CA ARG A 335 -2.24 -17.66 29.85
C ARG A 335 -3.25 -18.70 30.33
N PRO A 336 -2.84 -19.81 30.95
CA PRO A 336 -3.76 -20.84 31.42
C PRO A 336 -4.92 -20.34 32.28
N GLU A 337 -4.64 -19.37 33.16
CA GLU A 337 -5.64 -18.75 34.05
C GLU A 337 -6.67 -17.87 33.32
N ASP A 338 -6.36 -17.41 32.11
CA ASP A 338 -7.17 -16.49 31.32
C ASP A 338 -8.00 -17.21 30.24
N VAL A 339 -7.79 -18.52 30.02
CA VAL A 339 -8.47 -19.30 28.96
C VAL A 339 -9.99 -19.25 29.09
N ASP A 340 -10.54 -19.45 30.28
CA ASP A 340 -12.00 -19.42 30.49
C ASP A 340 -12.59 -18.03 30.17
N ALA A 341 -11.86 -16.96 30.51
CA ALA A 341 -12.26 -15.59 30.19
C ALA A 341 -12.20 -15.34 28.68
N PHE A 342 -11.11 -15.77 28.01
CA PHE A 342 -10.95 -15.67 26.57
C PHE A 342 -12.11 -16.35 25.83
N MET A 343 -12.43 -17.59 26.21
CA MET A 343 -13.49 -18.37 25.59
C MET A 343 -14.88 -17.73 25.83
N ALA A 344 -15.08 -17.08 26.98
CA ALA A 344 -16.31 -16.35 27.28
C ALA A 344 -16.48 -15.10 26.39
N VAL A 345 -15.41 -14.36 26.12
CA VAL A 345 -15.43 -13.22 25.19
C VAL A 345 -15.71 -13.69 23.76
N CYS A 346 -15.04 -14.74 23.28
CA CYS A 346 -15.32 -15.30 21.95
C CYS A 346 -16.78 -15.76 21.83
N ALA A 347 -17.32 -16.45 22.84
CA ALA A 347 -18.71 -16.89 22.85
C ALA A 347 -19.71 -15.73 22.85
N LYS A 348 -19.42 -14.62 23.55
CA LYS A 348 -20.24 -13.40 23.54
C LYS A 348 -20.40 -12.82 22.14
N TRP A 349 -19.32 -12.85 21.35
CA TRP A 349 -19.28 -12.34 19.98
C TRP A 349 -19.66 -13.40 18.93
N ASP A 350 -20.05 -14.62 19.33
CA ASP A 350 -20.32 -15.74 18.42
C ASP A 350 -19.12 -16.11 17.51
N VAL A 351 -17.90 -15.95 18.06
CA VAL A 351 -16.64 -16.31 17.40
C VAL A 351 -16.23 -17.70 17.85
N ILE A 352 -16.00 -18.60 16.89
CA ILE A 352 -15.48 -19.94 17.17
C ILE A 352 -14.06 -19.78 17.73
N ALA A 353 -13.78 -20.40 18.87
CA ALA A 353 -12.44 -20.46 19.46
C ALA A 353 -12.12 -21.91 19.85
N THR A 354 -10.87 -22.34 19.66
CA THR A 354 -10.44 -23.70 19.98
C THR A 354 -8.98 -23.72 20.42
N GLU A 355 -8.71 -24.30 21.60
CA GLU A 355 -7.35 -24.58 22.05
C GLU A 355 -6.74 -25.67 21.14
N ILE A 356 -5.80 -25.24 20.30
CA ILE A 356 -5.10 -26.10 19.34
C ILE A 356 -3.69 -26.47 19.80
N GLY A 357 -3.18 -25.91 20.88
CA GLY A 357 -1.81 -26.21 21.31
C GLY A 357 -1.36 -25.48 22.56
N GLU A 358 -0.08 -25.63 22.87
CA GLU A 358 0.58 -24.97 24.00
C GLU A 358 2.06 -24.68 23.72
N VAL A 359 2.57 -23.63 24.37
CA VAL A 359 4.00 -23.31 24.44
C VAL A 359 4.67 -24.30 25.39
N THR A 360 5.80 -24.87 24.98
CA THR A 360 6.55 -25.89 25.73
C THR A 360 7.93 -25.37 26.13
N ASP A 361 8.57 -26.02 27.09
CA ASP A 361 9.97 -25.72 27.50
C ASP A 361 11.03 -26.20 26.47
N GLY A 362 10.61 -26.80 25.35
CA GLY A 362 11.52 -27.35 24.33
C GLY A 362 12.08 -26.30 23.38
N ASP A 363 12.69 -26.76 22.28
CA ASP A 363 13.21 -25.92 21.19
C ASP A 363 12.62 -26.30 19.81
N ARG A 364 11.56 -27.13 19.82
CA ARG A 364 10.94 -27.72 18.63
C ARG A 364 9.51 -27.23 18.47
N LEU A 365 9.10 -27.05 17.21
CA LEU A 365 7.70 -27.03 16.81
C LEU A 365 7.29 -28.46 16.46
N VAL A 366 6.42 -29.03 17.29
CA VAL A 366 5.88 -30.38 17.12
C VAL A 366 4.39 -30.28 16.80
N ILE A 367 3.98 -30.83 15.67
CA ILE A 367 2.56 -30.87 15.27
C ILE A 367 2.13 -32.33 15.13
N THR A 368 1.04 -32.69 15.79
CA THR A 368 0.47 -34.04 15.77
C THR A 368 -0.86 -34.09 15.04
N TRP A 369 -1.16 -35.24 14.41
CA TRP A 369 -2.44 -35.53 13.79
C TRP A 369 -2.85 -36.97 14.12
N ASN A 370 -3.96 -37.14 14.87
CA ASN A 370 -4.39 -38.44 15.42
C ASN A 370 -3.28 -39.12 16.23
N ASP A 371 -2.68 -38.39 17.18
CA ASP A 371 -1.58 -38.82 18.06
C ASP A 371 -0.24 -39.16 17.34
N GLU A 372 -0.16 -39.01 16.02
CA GLU A 372 1.05 -39.24 15.23
C GLU A 372 1.77 -37.92 14.94
N VAL A 373 3.10 -37.89 15.04
CA VAL A 373 3.90 -36.70 14.75
C VAL A 373 4.03 -36.51 13.24
N VAL A 374 3.48 -35.41 12.73
CA VAL A 374 3.51 -35.04 11.30
C VAL A 374 4.49 -33.90 11.02
N VAL A 375 4.83 -33.10 12.02
CA VAL A 375 5.87 -32.05 11.94
C VAL A 375 6.71 -32.12 13.19
N ASP A 376 8.02 -32.18 13.01
CA ASP A 376 9.01 -31.97 14.07
C ASP A 376 10.18 -31.19 13.48
N VAL A 377 10.18 -29.88 13.72
CA VAL A 377 11.14 -28.94 13.11
C VAL A 377 11.71 -27.96 14.13
N PRO A 378 12.93 -27.43 13.93
CA PRO A 378 13.34 -26.21 14.61
C PRO A 378 12.50 -25.04 14.04
N PRO A 379 11.73 -24.30 14.85
CA PRO A 379 10.80 -23.29 14.33
C PRO A 379 11.51 -22.17 13.54
N ARG A 380 12.71 -21.77 14.01
CA ARG A 380 13.52 -20.72 13.38
C ARG A 380 13.92 -21.06 11.94
N THR A 381 14.11 -22.34 11.60
CA THR A 381 14.51 -22.73 10.24
C THR A 381 13.37 -22.61 9.24
N VAL A 382 12.13 -22.71 9.73
CA VAL A 382 10.93 -22.46 8.93
C VAL A 382 10.67 -20.96 8.81
N ALA A 383 10.69 -20.21 9.92
CA ALA A 383 10.24 -18.82 9.96
C ALA A 383 11.28 -17.77 9.52
N HIS A 384 12.56 -17.92 9.89
CA HIS A 384 13.56 -16.82 9.74
C HIS A 384 14.83 -17.20 9.00
N GLU A 385 15.24 -18.47 9.04
CA GLU A 385 16.49 -18.93 8.43
C GLU A 385 16.30 -19.50 7.01
N GLY A 386 15.27 -19.04 6.32
CA GLY A 386 15.04 -19.34 4.90
C GLY A 386 16.21 -18.91 3.99
N PRO A 387 16.17 -19.26 2.70
CA PRO A 387 17.17 -18.86 1.73
C PRO A 387 17.27 -17.33 1.66
N VAL A 388 18.49 -16.84 1.42
CA VAL A 388 18.75 -15.44 1.15
C VAL A 388 19.63 -15.38 -0.09
N TYR A 389 19.13 -14.72 -1.14
CA TYR A 389 19.79 -14.64 -2.42
C TYR A 389 20.46 -13.27 -2.60
N ASN A 390 21.69 -13.31 -3.11
CA ASN A 390 22.32 -12.15 -3.72
C ASN A 390 22.10 -12.31 -5.23
N ARG A 391 20.94 -11.86 -5.72
CA ARG A 391 20.60 -11.96 -7.14
C ARG A 391 21.58 -11.13 -7.97
N PRO A 392 21.88 -11.51 -9.22
CA PRO A 392 22.69 -10.66 -10.09
C PRO A 392 22.01 -9.31 -10.31
N ILE A 393 22.81 -8.25 -10.44
CA ILE A 393 22.34 -6.87 -10.61
C ILE A 393 23.09 -6.27 -11.78
N GLU A 394 22.36 -5.81 -12.79
CA GLU A 394 22.95 -5.18 -13.96
C GLU A 394 22.05 -4.04 -14.44
N ARG A 395 22.62 -2.85 -14.63
CA ARG A 395 21.86 -1.73 -15.23
C ARG A 395 21.49 -2.09 -16.67
N PRO A 396 20.23 -1.88 -17.11
CA PRO A 396 19.84 -2.13 -18.49
C PRO A 396 20.74 -1.40 -19.49
N ALA A 397 21.16 -2.10 -20.55
CA ALA A 397 22.05 -1.54 -21.56
C ALA A 397 21.42 -0.39 -22.36
N ASP A 398 20.09 -0.39 -22.47
CA ASP A 398 19.27 0.62 -23.17
C ASP A 398 18.89 1.82 -22.28
N GLN A 399 19.25 1.82 -20.99
CA GLN A 399 18.86 2.89 -20.05
C GLN A 399 19.41 4.27 -20.48
N ASP A 400 20.62 4.34 -21.03
CA ASP A 400 21.19 5.61 -21.52
C ASP A 400 20.44 6.13 -22.76
N GLU A 401 20.03 5.24 -23.66
CA GLU A 401 19.26 5.59 -24.85
C GLU A 401 17.86 6.09 -24.47
N LEU A 402 17.21 5.42 -23.50
CA LEU A 402 15.93 5.83 -22.95
C LEU A 402 16.02 7.23 -22.32
N GLN A 403 17.04 7.50 -21.52
CA GLN A 403 17.25 8.80 -20.86
C GLN A 403 17.64 9.91 -21.86
N ALA A 404 18.35 9.56 -22.93
CA ALA A 404 18.73 10.52 -23.97
C ALA A 404 17.56 10.89 -24.91
N ASN A 405 16.52 10.05 -25.00
CA ASN A 405 15.35 10.27 -25.84
C ASN A 405 14.39 11.34 -25.26
N THR A 406 14.87 12.58 -25.17
CA THR A 406 14.17 13.71 -24.54
C THR A 406 12.91 14.14 -25.31
N PRO A 407 11.83 14.55 -24.60
CA PRO A 407 10.66 15.15 -25.21
C PRO A 407 10.89 16.54 -25.83
N ASP A 408 12.08 17.14 -25.69
CA ASP A 408 12.39 18.47 -26.25
C ASP A 408 12.20 18.58 -27.77
N SER A 409 12.30 17.45 -28.49
CA SER A 409 12.07 17.39 -29.94
C SER A 409 10.61 17.17 -30.34
N LEU A 410 9.72 16.91 -29.37
CA LEU A 410 8.31 16.67 -29.65
C LEU A 410 7.63 17.99 -30.09
N PRO A 411 6.76 17.97 -31.13
CA PRO A 411 6.05 19.15 -31.56
C PRO A 411 5.16 19.73 -30.45
N ARG A 412 5.47 20.95 -29.99
CA ARG A 412 4.60 21.68 -29.07
C ARG A 412 3.36 22.22 -29.80
N PRO A 413 2.20 22.31 -29.11
CA PRO A 413 1.00 22.93 -29.67
C PRO A 413 1.26 24.41 -30.01
N ALA A 414 0.54 24.91 -31.02
CA ALA A 414 0.45 26.34 -31.25
C ALA A 414 -0.33 27.02 -30.12
N ARG A 415 -0.15 28.34 -29.98
CA ARG A 415 -0.76 29.14 -28.90
C ARG A 415 -2.29 29.03 -28.85
N ASP A 416 -2.93 28.98 -30.01
CA ASP A 416 -4.38 28.83 -30.17
C ASP A 416 -4.90 27.41 -29.91
N GLU A 417 -4.01 26.43 -29.76
CA GLU A 417 -4.34 25.02 -29.43
C GLU A 417 -4.24 24.73 -27.93
N LEU A 418 -3.66 25.63 -27.12
CA LEU A 418 -3.39 25.39 -25.70
C LEU A 418 -4.65 25.09 -24.88
N LEU A 419 -5.74 25.84 -25.08
CA LEU A 419 -7.01 25.60 -24.35
C LEU A 419 -7.64 24.25 -24.72
N ALA A 420 -7.52 23.85 -25.99
CA ALA A 420 -7.97 22.53 -26.43
C ALA A 420 -7.14 21.42 -25.77
N LEU A 421 -5.82 21.65 -25.61
CA LEU A 421 -4.93 20.71 -24.92
C LEU A 421 -5.26 20.60 -23.42
N VAL A 422 -5.57 21.71 -22.73
CA VAL A 422 -6.04 21.68 -21.33
C VAL A 422 -7.27 20.78 -21.21
N LYS A 423 -8.27 20.99 -22.07
CA LYS A 423 -9.49 20.18 -22.07
C LYS A 423 -9.22 18.70 -22.39
N SER A 424 -8.37 18.40 -23.38
CA SER A 424 -8.07 17.02 -23.75
C SER A 424 -7.26 16.29 -22.70
N GLN A 425 -6.35 16.98 -21.99
CA GLN A 425 -5.64 16.40 -20.86
C GLN A 425 -6.56 16.13 -19.69
N ALA A 426 -7.44 17.07 -19.31
CA ALA A 426 -8.44 16.85 -18.27
C ALA A 426 -9.37 15.66 -18.57
N ALA A 427 -9.56 15.32 -19.84
CA ALA A 427 -10.32 14.16 -20.29
C ALA A 427 -9.49 12.86 -20.42
N SER A 428 -8.17 12.89 -20.18
CA SER A 428 -7.33 11.68 -20.28
C SER A 428 -7.65 10.72 -19.13
N PRO A 429 -7.62 9.39 -19.31
CA PRO A 429 -8.00 8.44 -18.26
C PRO A 429 -7.22 8.59 -16.95
N ASN A 430 -5.95 9.02 -17.01
CA ASN A 430 -5.10 9.20 -15.84
C ASN A 430 -5.34 10.54 -15.13
N LEU A 431 -5.79 11.58 -15.84
CA LEU A 431 -6.11 12.90 -15.25
C LEU A 431 -7.62 13.13 -15.00
N ALA A 432 -8.48 12.30 -15.59
CA ALA A 432 -9.92 12.38 -15.42
C ALA A 432 -10.36 12.01 -14.00
N SER A 433 -11.53 12.50 -13.61
CA SER A 433 -12.11 12.29 -12.29
C SER A 433 -12.23 10.80 -11.95
N LYS A 434 -11.72 10.41 -10.77
CA LYS A 434 -11.89 9.05 -10.23
C LYS A 434 -13.24 8.84 -9.54
N ARG A 435 -14.18 9.77 -9.74
CA ARG A 435 -15.53 9.74 -9.12
C ARG A 435 -16.29 8.45 -9.42
N TRP A 436 -16.19 7.93 -10.65
CA TRP A 436 -16.85 6.67 -11.03
C TRP A 436 -16.44 5.49 -10.15
N ILE A 437 -15.17 5.44 -9.74
CA ILE A 437 -14.63 4.43 -8.82
C ILE A 437 -15.06 4.74 -7.40
N THR A 438 -14.70 5.94 -6.93
CA THR A 438 -14.77 6.28 -5.51
C THR A 438 -16.17 6.49 -4.96
N GLN A 439 -17.18 6.71 -5.81
CA GLN A 439 -18.59 6.75 -5.38
C GLN A 439 -19.15 5.36 -5.00
N GLN A 440 -18.43 4.30 -5.32
CA GLN A 440 -18.78 2.93 -4.94
C GLN A 440 -18.28 2.58 -3.52
N TYR A 441 -17.46 3.44 -2.92
CA TYR A 441 -16.90 3.28 -1.58
C TYR A 441 -17.63 4.17 -0.58
N ASP A 442 -17.77 3.68 0.65
CA ASP A 442 -18.15 4.52 1.78
C ASP A 442 -17.02 5.50 2.11
N ARG A 443 -17.41 6.68 2.59
CA ARG A 443 -16.49 7.69 3.11
C ARG A 443 -16.97 8.32 4.42
N TYR A 444 -18.09 7.86 4.99
CA TYR A 444 -18.76 8.53 6.12
C TYR A 444 -18.87 7.66 7.38
N VAL A 445 -18.79 6.33 7.26
CA VAL A 445 -19.01 5.43 8.38
C VAL A 445 -18.01 5.76 9.50
N ARG A 446 -18.51 5.66 10.74
CA ARG A 446 -17.86 6.10 12.00
C ARG A 446 -17.79 7.63 12.21
N GLY A 447 -18.10 8.46 11.23
CA GLY A 447 -18.20 9.93 11.39
C GLY A 447 -16.86 10.63 11.68
N GLY A 448 -15.74 9.95 11.44
CA GLY A 448 -14.38 10.45 11.67
C GLY A 448 -13.73 11.07 10.44
N THR A 449 -14.21 10.79 9.23
CA THR A 449 -13.64 11.34 7.99
C THR A 449 -13.81 12.85 7.92
N VAL A 450 -12.71 13.54 7.62
CA VAL A 450 -12.61 15.00 7.55
C VAL A 450 -12.29 15.46 6.13
N LEU A 451 -11.33 14.79 5.49
CA LEU A 451 -11.03 14.88 4.06
C LEU A 451 -11.00 13.47 3.49
N ALA A 452 -11.41 13.35 2.24
CA ALA A 452 -11.31 12.15 1.42
C ALA A 452 -11.23 12.61 -0.03
N GLN A 453 -11.24 11.69 -0.98
CA GLN A 453 -11.34 12.00 -2.40
C GLN A 453 -12.42 13.06 -2.70
N PRO A 454 -12.13 14.05 -3.57
CA PRO A 454 -10.93 14.20 -4.41
C PRO A 454 -9.82 15.07 -3.77
N SER A 455 -9.69 15.10 -2.44
CA SER A 455 -8.61 15.88 -1.79
C SER A 455 -7.26 15.20 -1.98
N ASP A 456 -6.17 15.97 -1.98
CA ASP A 456 -4.78 15.47 -2.13
C ASP A 456 -4.44 14.36 -1.13
N SER A 457 -4.99 14.44 0.10
CA SER A 457 -4.85 13.39 1.11
C SER A 457 -6.15 13.14 1.84
N GLY A 458 -6.35 11.88 2.24
CA GLY A 458 -7.43 11.47 3.13
C GLY A 458 -7.11 11.87 4.56
N MET A 459 -8.07 12.41 5.30
CA MET A 459 -7.89 12.84 6.69
C MET A 459 -9.00 12.31 7.59
N ILE A 460 -8.60 11.74 8.73
CA ILE A 460 -9.52 11.24 9.75
C ILE A 460 -9.24 11.87 11.12
N ARG A 461 -10.30 12.19 11.86
CA ARG A 461 -10.24 12.62 13.25
C ARG A 461 -10.05 11.39 14.15
N ILE A 462 -9.02 11.44 14.99
CA ILE A 462 -8.67 10.38 15.93
C ILE A 462 -9.36 10.60 17.28
N ASP A 463 -9.44 11.85 17.73
CA ASP A 463 -10.05 12.19 19.01
C ASP A 463 -11.01 13.38 18.88
N GLU A 464 -12.23 13.21 19.39
CA GLU A 464 -13.27 14.24 19.37
C GLU A 464 -13.04 15.33 20.40
N SER A 465 -12.29 15.04 21.47
CA SER A 465 -12.05 16.01 22.54
C SER A 465 -10.99 17.05 22.15
N THR A 466 -9.89 16.60 21.56
CA THR A 466 -8.79 17.45 21.08
C THR A 466 -8.98 17.93 19.64
N ASN A 467 -9.78 17.21 18.84
CA ASN A 467 -9.84 17.33 17.37
C ASN A 467 -8.55 16.90 16.66
N ARG A 468 -7.65 16.18 17.33
CA ARG A 468 -6.46 15.60 16.70
C ARG A 468 -6.88 14.66 15.57
N GLY A 469 -6.11 14.68 14.48
CA GLY A 469 -6.33 13.82 13.34
C GLY A 469 -5.03 13.38 12.68
N VAL A 470 -5.19 12.51 11.69
CA VAL A 470 -4.11 12.10 10.79
C VAL A 470 -4.55 12.24 9.33
N ALA A 471 -3.58 12.50 8.47
CA ALA A 471 -3.74 12.54 7.03
C ALA A 471 -2.87 11.46 6.37
N LEU A 472 -3.33 10.90 5.26
CA LEU A 472 -2.60 9.90 4.46
C LEU A 472 -2.69 10.19 2.97
N SER A 473 -1.57 10.05 2.29
CA SER A 473 -1.47 10.01 0.82
C SER A 473 -0.74 8.75 0.38
N THR A 474 -1.00 8.30 -0.85
CA THR A 474 -0.27 7.23 -1.54
C THR A 474 0.05 7.69 -2.95
N ASP A 475 1.31 7.61 -3.36
CA ASP A 475 1.75 8.16 -4.64
C ASP A 475 2.84 7.30 -5.28
N CYS A 476 2.77 7.11 -6.60
CA CYS A 476 3.85 6.57 -7.42
C CYS A 476 3.62 6.72 -8.94
N ASN A 477 4.51 7.45 -9.60
CA ASN A 477 4.60 7.47 -11.05
C ASN A 477 5.59 6.40 -11.59
N GLY A 478 5.05 5.34 -12.17
CA GLY A 478 5.85 4.23 -12.74
C GLY A 478 6.68 4.64 -13.96
N ARG A 479 6.26 5.66 -14.72
CA ARG A 479 7.05 6.17 -15.87
C ARG A 479 8.32 6.85 -15.37
N TYR A 480 8.24 7.68 -14.34
CA TYR A 480 9.42 8.29 -13.74
C TYR A 480 10.40 7.25 -13.21
N THR A 481 9.89 6.22 -12.53
CA THR A 481 10.73 5.12 -12.01
C THR A 481 11.35 4.28 -13.13
N LYS A 482 10.70 4.13 -14.29
CA LYS A 482 11.31 3.50 -15.48
C LYS A 482 12.45 4.34 -16.07
N LEU A 483 12.31 5.67 -16.10
CA LEU A 483 13.33 6.58 -16.61
C LEU A 483 14.55 6.69 -15.69
N ASP A 484 14.33 6.73 -14.38
CA ASP A 484 15.37 6.67 -13.36
C ASP A 484 14.76 6.10 -12.05
N PRO A 485 15.07 4.85 -11.68
CA PRO A 485 14.41 4.23 -10.52
C PRO A 485 14.76 4.89 -9.19
N TYR A 486 15.95 5.47 -9.06
CA TYR A 486 16.35 6.17 -7.84
C TYR A 486 15.59 7.49 -7.70
N ALA A 487 15.60 8.31 -8.75
CA ALA A 487 14.88 9.60 -8.74
C ALA A 487 13.36 9.41 -8.74
N GLY A 488 12.83 8.40 -9.44
CA GLY A 488 11.41 8.07 -9.47
C GLY A 488 10.85 7.70 -8.10
N ALA A 489 11.60 6.90 -7.32
CA ALA A 489 11.22 6.58 -5.94
C ALA A 489 11.26 7.83 -5.02
N GLN A 490 12.22 8.74 -5.23
CA GLN A 490 12.25 10.01 -4.50
C GLN A 490 11.10 10.95 -4.89
N LEU A 491 10.68 10.95 -6.15
CA LEU A 491 9.51 11.72 -6.60
C LEU A 491 8.22 11.18 -5.98
N ALA A 492 8.02 9.87 -5.96
CA ALA A 492 6.89 9.23 -5.27
C ALA A 492 6.84 9.61 -3.77
N LEU A 493 8.00 9.63 -3.10
CA LEU A 493 8.10 10.10 -1.72
C LEU A 493 7.78 11.60 -1.58
N ALA A 494 8.34 12.44 -2.45
CA ALA A 494 8.15 13.89 -2.42
C ALA A 494 6.69 14.26 -2.64
N GLU A 495 6.02 13.60 -3.58
CA GLU A 495 4.60 13.80 -3.88
C GLU A 495 3.69 13.39 -2.71
N ALA A 496 3.86 12.18 -2.16
CA ALA A 496 3.10 11.76 -0.99
C ALA A 496 3.33 12.64 0.24
N TYR A 497 4.57 13.11 0.43
CA TYR A 497 4.89 14.09 1.47
C TYR A 497 4.14 15.40 1.25
N ARG A 498 4.15 15.90 0.01
CA ARG A 498 3.50 17.15 -0.39
C ARG A 498 1.98 17.07 -0.22
N ASN A 499 1.35 16.00 -0.68
CA ASN A 499 -0.09 15.77 -0.61
C ASN A 499 -0.61 15.68 0.84
N VAL A 500 0.20 15.12 1.74
CA VAL A 500 -0.08 15.21 3.18
C VAL A 500 0.05 16.66 3.67
N ALA A 501 1.10 17.36 3.27
CA ALA A 501 1.35 18.73 3.72
C ALA A 501 0.35 19.77 3.18
N THR A 502 -0.19 19.60 1.97
CA THR A 502 -1.21 20.48 1.40
C THR A 502 -2.48 20.47 2.23
N SER A 503 -2.82 19.37 2.91
CA SER A 503 -3.94 19.30 3.86
C SER A 503 -3.72 20.09 5.16
N GLY A 504 -2.50 20.56 5.40
CA GLY A 504 -2.07 21.22 6.65
C GLY A 504 -1.51 20.26 7.72
N ALA A 505 -1.45 18.96 7.44
CA ALA A 505 -0.84 17.97 8.33
C ALA A 505 0.69 17.96 8.21
N THR A 506 1.39 17.62 9.28
CA THR A 506 2.86 17.43 9.27
C THR A 506 3.18 15.99 8.91
N PRO A 507 3.90 15.70 7.82
CA PRO A 507 4.34 14.33 7.50
C PRO A 507 5.28 13.78 8.57
N VAL A 508 5.10 12.52 8.98
CA VAL A 508 5.84 11.91 10.09
C VAL A 508 6.42 10.52 9.81
N ALA A 509 5.83 9.74 8.91
CA ALA A 509 6.23 8.36 8.67
C ALA A 509 5.82 7.87 7.28
N VAL A 510 6.45 6.78 6.84
CA VAL A 510 6.29 6.19 5.50
C VAL A 510 5.99 4.70 5.60
N THR A 511 5.06 4.21 4.78
CA THR A 511 4.94 2.80 4.39
C THR A 511 5.22 2.68 2.89
N ASN A 512 5.62 1.52 2.41
CA ASN A 512 5.77 1.29 0.97
C ASN A 512 5.17 -0.05 0.52
N CYS A 513 4.85 -0.14 -0.76
CA CYS A 513 4.48 -1.38 -1.42
C CYS A 513 5.24 -1.46 -2.75
N LEU A 514 6.33 -2.23 -2.77
CA LEU A 514 7.30 -2.29 -3.85
C LEU A 514 6.89 -3.35 -4.89
N ASN A 515 6.36 -2.92 -6.03
CA ASN A 515 5.88 -3.81 -7.10
C ASN A 515 6.84 -3.85 -8.29
N PHE A 516 7.42 -5.01 -8.57
CA PHE A 516 8.44 -5.21 -9.60
C PHE A 516 8.23 -6.54 -10.35
N GLY A 517 8.88 -6.66 -11.52
CA GLY A 517 8.92 -7.89 -12.32
C GLY A 517 9.73 -9.01 -11.65
N SER A 518 10.25 -9.96 -12.44
CA SER A 518 11.02 -11.08 -11.88
C SER A 518 12.36 -10.63 -11.27
N PRO A 519 12.67 -10.99 -10.01
CA PRO A 519 13.95 -10.67 -9.36
C PRO A 519 15.11 -11.51 -9.90
N GLU A 520 14.84 -12.45 -10.81
CA GLU A 520 15.87 -13.24 -11.48
C GLU A 520 16.44 -12.51 -12.70
N ASP A 521 15.75 -11.48 -13.20
CA ASP A 521 16.27 -10.57 -14.22
C ASP A 521 17.21 -9.52 -13.56
N PRO A 522 18.50 -9.47 -13.95
CA PRO A 522 19.44 -8.50 -13.41
C PRO A 522 19.02 -7.04 -13.59
N ALA A 523 18.30 -6.72 -14.68
CA ALA A 523 17.78 -5.39 -14.96
C ALA A 523 16.69 -4.98 -13.97
N VAL A 524 15.73 -5.88 -13.70
CA VAL A 524 14.66 -5.64 -12.72
C VAL A 524 15.24 -5.51 -11.31
N MET A 525 16.19 -6.37 -10.95
CA MET A 525 16.84 -6.28 -9.63
C MET A 525 17.63 -4.97 -9.47
N TRP A 526 18.27 -4.47 -10.54
CA TRP A 526 18.89 -3.14 -10.52
C TRP A 526 17.85 -2.04 -10.28
N GLN A 527 16.71 -2.06 -10.98
CA GLN A 527 15.65 -1.09 -10.76
C GLN A 527 15.12 -1.14 -9.31
N PHE A 528 14.91 -2.34 -8.77
CA PHE A 528 14.47 -2.54 -7.39
C PHE A 528 15.49 -1.98 -6.39
N GLU A 529 16.77 -2.31 -6.54
CA GLU A 529 17.82 -1.82 -5.64
C GLU A 529 17.89 -0.29 -5.65
N GLN A 530 17.86 0.33 -6.84
CA GLN A 530 17.91 1.78 -6.99
C GLN A 530 16.68 2.47 -6.38
N ALA A 531 15.48 1.90 -6.56
CA ALA A 531 14.27 2.43 -5.95
C ALA A 531 14.30 2.34 -4.41
N VAL A 532 14.76 1.21 -3.85
CA VAL A 532 14.93 1.07 -2.39
C VAL A 532 15.92 2.09 -1.85
N LYS A 533 17.07 2.29 -2.52
CA LYS A 533 18.06 3.30 -2.13
C LYS A 533 17.51 4.72 -2.22
N GLY A 534 16.83 5.06 -3.32
CA GLY A 534 16.22 6.37 -3.52
C GLY A 534 15.21 6.71 -2.43
N LEU A 535 14.33 5.77 -2.11
CA LEU A 535 13.34 5.92 -1.04
C LEU A 535 14.02 6.04 0.34
N ALA A 536 14.99 5.17 0.64
CA ALA A 536 15.68 5.17 1.93
C ALA A 536 16.48 6.45 2.18
N ASP A 537 17.22 6.92 1.18
CA ASP A 537 18.00 8.16 1.24
C ASP A 537 17.06 9.36 1.35
N GLY A 538 15.97 9.37 0.59
CA GLY A 538 14.98 10.45 0.64
C GLY A 538 14.28 10.56 1.99
N CYS A 539 13.87 9.42 2.58
CA CYS A 539 13.34 9.35 3.93
C CYS A 539 14.34 9.91 4.96
N ALA A 540 15.62 9.55 4.84
CA ALA A 540 16.66 10.05 5.73
C ALA A 540 16.86 11.57 5.61
N GLU A 541 16.79 12.14 4.40
CA GLU A 541 16.89 13.59 4.18
C GLU A 541 15.68 14.35 4.74
N LEU A 542 14.46 13.85 4.54
CA LEU A 542 13.24 14.44 5.07
C LEU A 542 13.10 14.24 6.60
N GLY A 543 13.74 13.20 7.15
CA GLY A 543 13.72 12.86 8.57
C GLY A 543 12.44 12.10 8.99
N ILE A 544 11.85 11.32 8.08
CA ILE A 544 10.65 10.50 8.32
C ILE A 544 10.94 9.00 8.07
N PRO A 545 10.76 8.11 9.07
CA PRO A 545 11.08 6.69 8.93
C PRO A 545 10.13 5.93 8.01
N VAL A 546 10.67 4.92 7.34
CA VAL A 546 9.87 3.79 6.83
C VAL A 546 9.54 2.87 8.00
N THR A 547 8.27 2.75 8.34
CA THR A 547 7.78 1.99 9.50
C THR A 547 7.45 0.54 9.16
N GLY A 548 7.16 0.26 7.90
CA GLY A 548 6.83 -1.06 7.37
C GLY A 548 6.57 -1.00 5.86
N GLY A 549 6.20 -2.13 5.27
CA GLY A 549 5.84 -2.20 3.86
C GLY A 549 5.72 -3.62 3.34
N ASN A 550 5.61 -3.73 2.02
CA ASN A 550 5.44 -4.99 1.30
C ASN A 550 6.30 -5.01 0.03
N VAL A 551 6.69 -6.20 -0.44
CA VAL A 551 7.38 -6.40 -1.72
C VAL A 551 6.64 -7.44 -2.53
N SER A 552 6.22 -7.05 -3.73
CA SER A 552 5.61 -7.92 -4.72
C SER A 552 6.54 -8.04 -5.92
N PHE A 553 7.14 -9.21 -6.06
CA PHE A 553 7.96 -9.58 -7.22
C PHE A 553 7.15 -10.41 -8.20
N TYR A 554 7.74 -10.74 -9.35
CA TYR A 554 7.13 -11.59 -10.38
C TYR A 554 5.86 -10.99 -11.01
N ASN A 555 5.69 -9.66 -10.97
CA ASN A 555 4.65 -8.95 -11.72
C ASN A 555 5.08 -8.83 -13.19
N GLN A 556 5.03 -9.96 -13.90
CA GLN A 556 5.50 -10.10 -15.28
C GLN A 556 4.79 -11.26 -15.98
N THR A 557 4.42 -11.04 -17.24
CA THR A 557 3.85 -12.07 -18.12
C THR A 557 4.79 -12.28 -19.29
N GLY A 558 5.24 -13.51 -19.50
CA GLY A 558 6.30 -13.82 -20.46
C GLY A 558 7.56 -13.00 -20.16
N SER A 559 8.05 -12.24 -21.13
CA SER A 559 9.21 -11.33 -20.98
C SER A 559 8.85 -9.90 -20.57
N THR A 560 7.56 -9.57 -20.42
CA THR A 560 7.11 -8.19 -20.22
C THR A 560 6.82 -7.93 -18.74
N ALA A 561 7.74 -7.25 -18.07
CA ALA A 561 7.54 -6.75 -16.72
C ALA A 561 6.65 -5.50 -16.73
N ILE A 562 5.93 -5.28 -15.62
CA ILE A 562 5.28 -4.00 -15.34
C ILE A 562 6.29 -2.84 -15.33
N LEU A 563 5.82 -1.60 -15.43
CA LEU A 563 6.63 -0.47 -14.98
C LEU A 563 7.02 -0.67 -13.50
N PRO A 564 8.24 -0.31 -13.09
CA PRO A 564 8.63 -0.39 -11.68
C PRO A 564 7.76 0.54 -10.83
N THR A 565 7.08 0.00 -9.83
CA THR A 565 6.01 0.73 -9.11
C THR A 565 6.20 0.64 -7.59
N PRO A 566 7.16 1.42 -7.04
CA PRO A 566 7.34 1.57 -5.61
C PRO A 566 6.29 2.53 -5.03
N VAL A 567 5.09 2.04 -4.74
CA VAL A 567 4.03 2.86 -4.12
C VAL A 567 4.48 3.31 -2.74
N VAL A 568 4.46 4.62 -2.49
CA VAL A 568 4.84 5.23 -1.21
C VAL A 568 3.59 5.76 -0.53
N GLY A 569 3.33 5.32 0.70
CA GLY A 569 2.29 5.90 1.56
C GLY A 569 2.90 6.77 2.65
N VAL A 570 2.42 8.00 2.83
CA VAL A 570 2.91 8.92 3.87
C VAL A 570 1.81 9.19 4.89
N LEU A 571 2.14 9.03 6.17
CA LEU A 571 1.31 9.43 7.30
C LEU A 571 1.69 10.83 7.76
N GLY A 572 0.69 11.69 7.98
CA GLY A 572 0.84 12.98 8.64
C GLY A 572 -0.05 13.16 9.84
N VAL A 573 0.34 14.07 10.74
CA VAL A 573 -0.39 14.40 11.97
C VAL A 573 -0.85 15.84 11.91
N ILE A 574 -2.11 16.08 12.30
CA ILE A 574 -2.66 17.41 12.51
C ILE A 574 -3.22 17.48 13.93
N ASP A 575 -2.87 18.54 14.66
CA ASP A 575 -3.27 18.75 16.04
C ASP A 575 -4.73 19.20 16.16
N ASP A 576 -5.31 19.81 15.12
CA ASP A 576 -6.74 20.11 15.02
C ASP A 576 -7.25 20.05 13.58
N VAL A 577 -8.04 19.03 13.26
CA VAL A 577 -8.62 18.81 11.92
C VAL A 577 -9.50 19.95 11.42
N ARG A 578 -9.96 20.85 12.29
CA ARG A 578 -10.76 22.02 11.85
C ARG A 578 -9.93 23.02 11.03
N ARG A 579 -8.60 22.97 11.15
CA ARG A 579 -7.63 23.77 10.38
C ARG A 579 -7.15 23.10 9.10
N ARG A 580 -7.73 21.96 8.72
CA ARG A 580 -7.46 21.33 7.43
C ARG A 580 -7.57 22.35 6.30
N ILE A 581 -6.75 22.19 5.28
CA ILE A 581 -6.85 22.98 4.05
C ILE A 581 -7.58 22.11 3.00
N PRO A 582 -8.69 22.58 2.41
CA PRO A 582 -9.37 21.90 1.31
C PRO A 582 -8.67 22.10 -0.03
N THR A 583 -8.97 21.25 -1.01
CA THR A 583 -8.45 21.35 -2.38
C THR A 583 -9.19 22.38 -3.24
N GLY A 584 -10.51 22.53 -3.06
CA GLY A 584 -11.34 23.45 -3.85
C GLY A 584 -11.24 24.90 -3.40
N ILE A 585 -11.07 25.81 -4.36
CA ILE A 585 -11.06 27.27 -4.13
C ILE A 585 -12.46 27.86 -3.92
N GLY A 586 -12.56 29.13 -3.53
CA GLY A 586 -13.84 29.86 -3.49
C GLY A 586 -14.50 29.90 -2.11
N ALA A 587 -13.76 29.57 -1.05
CA ALA A 587 -14.24 29.73 0.33
C ALA A 587 -14.52 31.20 0.65
N GLU A 588 -13.73 32.12 0.09
CA GLU A 588 -13.91 33.57 0.19
C GLU A 588 -13.79 34.27 -1.17
N ALA A 589 -14.51 35.38 -1.34
CA ALA A 589 -14.46 36.14 -2.58
C ALA A 589 -13.16 36.95 -2.72
N GLY A 590 -12.54 36.86 -3.89
CA GLY A 590 -11.33 37.62 -4.22
C GLY A 590 -10.06 37.09 -3.56
N GLU A 591 -10.03 35.81 -3.22
CA GLU A 591 -8.80 35.09 -2.86
C GLU A 591 -7.75 35.24 -3.97
N THR A 592 -6.50 35.41 -3.56
CA THR A 592 -5.37 35.45 -4.49
C THR A 592 -4.88 34.02 -4.72
N LEU A 593 -4.67 33.65 -5.99
CA LEU A 593 -4.01 32.41 -6.36
C LEU A 593 -2.50 32.64 -6.45
N LEU A 594 -1.74 31.86 -5.68
CA LEU A 594 -0.29 31.85 -5.69
C LEU A 594 0.23 30.48 -6.09
N LEU A 595 1.21 30.44 -6.98
CA LEU A 595 2.00 29.24 -7.26
C LEU A 595 3.25 29.28 -6.40
N LEU A 596 3.45 28.26 -5.57
CA LEU A 596 4.67 28.03 -4.80
C LEU A 596 5.61 27.12 -5.60
N GLY A 597 6.92 27.35 -5.47
CA GLY A 597 7.95 26.56 -6.16
C GLY A 597 8.35 27.10 -7.54
N ASP A 598 9.26 26.38 -8.20
CA ASP A 598 9.86 26.77 -9.47
C ASP A 598 9.36 25.88 -10.61
N THR A 599 8.96 26.49 -11.73
CA THR A 599 8.61 25.75 -12.96
C THR A 599 9.82 25.68 -13.89
N ARG A 600 10.19 24.47 -14.32
CA ARG A 600 11.25 24.20 -15.31
C ARG A 600 10.66 23.45 -16.51
N PRO A 601 11.30 23.49 -17.70
CA PRO A 601 10.84 22.72 -18.87
C PRO A 601 11.15 21.22 -18.72
N GLU A 602 10.51 20.57 -17.75
CA GLU A 602 10.68 19.15 -17.43
C GLU A 602 9.45 18.37 -17.90
N PHE A 603 9.61 17.63 -19.01
CA PHE A 603 8.51 16.88 -19.65
C PHE A 603 8.79 15.37 -19.78
N GLY A 604 9.96 14.90 -19.30
CA GLY A 604 10.35 13.49 -19.42
C GLY A 604 9.41 12.61 -18.60
N GLY A 605 8.70 11.71 -19.27
CA GLY A 605 7.68 10.86 -18.64
C GLY A 605 6.36 11.58 -18.29
N SER A 606 6.12 12.78 -18.83
CA SER A 606 4.92 13.56 -18.54
C SER A 606 3.64 13.07 -19.21
N GLU A 607 2.48 13.45 -18.66
CA GLU A 607 1.19 13.20 -19.27
C GLU A 607 1.07 13.84 -20.65
N TRP A 608 1.62 15.04 -20.85
CA TRP A 608 1.65 15.65 -22.18
C TRP A 608 2.41 14.77 -23.19
N ALA A 609 3.63 14.34 -22.84
CA ALA A 609 4.45 13.51 -23.73
C ALA A 609 3.78 12.14 -24.00
N HIS A 610 3.15 11.56 -22.99
CA HIS A 610 2.48 10.28 -23.10
C HIS A 610 1.16 10.37 -23.90
N VAL A 611 0.23 11.23 -23.50
CA VAL A 611 -1.12 11.31 -24.08
C VAL A 611 -1.10 11.85 -25.51
N VAL A 612 -0.24 12.84 -25.79
CA VAL A 612 -0.22 13.50 -27.11
C VAL A 612 0.68 12.75 -28.10
N HIS A 613 1.79 12.17 -27.63
CA HIS A 613 2.82 11.62 -28.52
C HIS A 613 3.08 10.12 -28.32
N GLY A 614 2.49 9.47 -27.31
CA GLY A 614 2.82 8.08 -26.97
C GLY A 614 4.29 7.92 -26.56
N HIS A 615 4.91 8.98 -26.03
CA HIS A 615 6.36 9.04 -25.82
C HIS A 615 6.73 8.74 -24.37
N LEU A 616 7.70 7.83 -24.19
CA LEU A 616 8.39 7.58 -22.92
C LEU A 616 9.90 7.69 -23.15
N GLY A 617 10.52 8.71 -22.54
CA GLY A 617 11.96 8.97 -22.65
C GLY A 617 12.33 10.29 -21.96
N GLY A 618 13.63 10.55 -21.85
CA GLY A 618 14.17 11.69 -21.11
C GLY A 618 14.48 11.35 -19.65
N LEU A 619 14.66 12.39 -18.83
CA LEU A 619 14.82 12.26 -17.38
C LEU A 619 13.52 12.71 -16.69
N PRO A 620 13.16 12.07 -15.56
CA PRO A 620 12.03 12.54 -14.77
C PRO A 620 12.35 13.92 -14.16
N PRO A 621 11.33 14.65 -13.67
CA PRO A 621 11.52 15.94 -13.01
C PRO A 621 12.55 15.87 -11.88
N LYS A 622 13.37 16.91 -11.71
CA LYS A 622 14.36 16.91 -10.63
C LYS A 622 13.70 17.18 -9.27
N VAL A 623 13.83 16.22 -8.36
CA VAL A 623 13.45 16.37 -6.95
C VAL A 623 14.49 17.19 -6.16
N ASP A 624 14.00 18.02 -5.24
CA ASP A 624 14.80 18.75 -4.24
C ASP A 624 14.10 18.60 -2.88
N LEU A 625 14.52 17.61 -2.09
CA LEU A 625 13.84 17.22 -0.85
C LEU A 625 13.96 18.28 0.25
N ALA A 626 15.05 19.06 0.26
CA ALA A 626 15.17 20.20 1.16
C ALA A 626 14.14 21.29 0.84
N ARG A 627 13.87 21.54 -0.45
CA ARG A 627 12.78 22.43 -0.89
C ARG A 627 11.41 21.86 -0.57
N GLU A 628 11.21 20.55 -0.76
CA GLU A 628 9.96 19.85 -0.42
C GLU A 628 9.64 20.00 1.07
N LYS A 629 10.64 19.78 1.94
CA LYS A 629 10.52 19.97 3.38
C LYS A 629 10.11 21.40 3.73
N LEU A 630 10.80 22.39 3.14
CA LEU A 630 10.48 23.81 3.35
C LEU A 630 9.05 24.16 2.91
N LEU A 631 8.61 23.64 1.77
CA LEU A 631 7.25 23.82 1.26
C LEU A 631 6.23 23.26 2.26
N GLY A 632 6.43 22.03 2.75
CA GLY A 632 5.57 21.45 3.77
C GLY A 632 5.54 22.27 5.07
N GLU A 633 6.68 22.75 5.55
CA GLU A 633 6.76 23.61 6.74
C GLU A 633 6.03 24.96 6.56
N VAL A 634 5.96 25.48 5.34
CA VAL A 634 5.21 26.70 4.99
C VAL A 634 3.71 26.41 4.98
N LEU A 635 3.28 25.28 4.40
CA LEU A 635 1.87 24.89 4.33
C LEU A 635 1.29 24.56 5.70
N VAL A 636 2.02 23.79 6.53
CA VAL A 636 1.65 23.51 7.92
C VAL A 636 1.53 24.80 8.74
N ALA A 637 2.47 25.74 8.57
CA ALA A 637 2.38 27.05 9.22
C ALA A 637 1.18 27.86 8.70
N GLY A 638 0.91 27.80 7.39
CA GLY A 638 -0.25 28.41 6.73
C GLY A 638 -1.58 27.92 7.29
N SER A 639 -1.74 26.60 7.42
CA SER A 639 -2.89 25.95 8.05
C SER A 639 -3.04 26.38 9.51
N ARG A 640 -1.97 26.26 10.31
CA ARG A 640 -1.99 26.54 11.74
C ARG A 640 -2.44 27.97 12.05
N ASP A 641 -2.01 28.91 11.22
CA ASP A 641 -2.22 30.34 11.39
C ASP A 641 -3.43 30.89 10.60
N GLY A 642 -4.14 30.03 9.85
CA GLY A 642 -5.32 30.39 9.06
C GLY A 642 -5.04 31.28 7.84
N MET A 643 -3.85 31.16 7.25
CA MET A 643 -3.40 32.00 6.12
C MET A 643 -3.75 31.44 4.74
N VAL A 644 -4.09 30.16 4.65
CA VAL A 644 -4.37 29.46 3.39
C VAL A 644 -5.78 28.91 3.45
N SER A 645 -6.60 29.22 2.45
CA SER A 645 -8.00 28.77 2.38
C SER A 645 -8.19 27.55 1.49
N ALA A 646 -7.32 27.35 0.51
CA ALA A 646 -7.23 26.12 -0.28
C ALA A 646 -5.80 25.87 -0.74
N ALA A 647 -5.43 24.60 -0.94
CA ALA A 647 -4.15 24.19 -1.49
C ALA A 647 -4.34 22.92 -2.32
N HIS A 648 -3.59 22.83 -3.41
CA HIS A 648 -3.58 21.68 -4.29
C HIS A 648 -2.18 21.53 -4.88
N ASP A 649 -1.64 20.32 -4.87
CA ASP A 649 -0.31 20.09 -5.41
C ASP A 649 -0.29 20.18 -6.95
N LEU A 650 0.91 20.27 -7.53
CA LEU A 650 1.10 20.15 -8.97
C LEU A 650 1.91 18.87 -9.24
N ALA A 651 1.22 17.86 -9.73
CA ALA A 651 1.75 16.56 -10.14
C ALA A 651 1.58 16.37 -11.66
N GLU A 652 0.98 15.25 -12.09
CA GLU A 652 0.68 14.96 -13.49
C GLU A 652 -0.23 16.04 -14.13
N GLY A 653 0.06 16.42 -15.37
CA GLY A 653 -0.69 17.46 -16.09
C GLY A 653 -0.39 18.90 -15.65
N GLY A 654 0.38 19.09 -14.57
CA GLY A 654 0.94 20.38 -14.16
C GLY A 654 -0.11 21.41 -13.69
N LEU A 655 0.21 22.70 -13.89
CA LEU A 655 -0.64 23.81 -13.44
C LEU A 655 -2.02 23.80 -14.10
N ALA A 656 -2.10 23.38 -15.37
CA ALA A 656 -3.36 23.28 -16.08
C ALA A 656 -4.34 22.33 -15.37
N GLN A 657 -3.88 21.14 -15.03
CA GLN A 657 -4.69 20.15 -14.31
C GLN A 657 -5.09 20.66 -12.93
N ALA A 658 -4.13 21.19 -12.16
CA ALA A 658 -4.40 21.70 -10.81
C ALA A 658 -5.46 22.83 -10.82
N LEU A 659 -5.45 23.70 -11.82
CA LEU A 659 -6.46 24.74 -12.00
C LEU A 659 -7.84 24.16 -12.34
N VAL A 660 -7.90 23.16 -13.23
CA VAL A 660 -9.16 22.48 -13.57
C VAL A 660 -9.76 21.83 -12.33
N GLU A 661 -8.98 21.04 -11.61
CA GLU A 661 -9.46 20.31 -10.43
C GLU A 661 -9.90 21.26 -9.32
N THR A 662 -9.08 22.24 -8.93
CA THR A 662 -9.43 23.16 -7.85
C THR A 662 -10.69 23.98 -8.16
N CYS A 663 -10.88 24.43 -9.41
CA CYS A 663 -12.08 25.16 -9.82
C CYS A 663 -13.33 24.27 -9.83
N LEU A 664 -13.22 23.03 -10.32
CA LEU A 664 -14.35 22.10 -10.39
C LEU A 664 -14.77 21.58 -9.01
N ILE A 665 -13.82 21.34 -8.12
CA ILE A 665 -14.05 20.92 -6.72
C ILE A 665 -14.63 22.07 -5.91
N GLY A 666 -14.11 23.29 -6.11
CA GLY A 666 -14.60 24.51 -5.47
C GLY A 666 -15.90 25.06 -6.07
N GLU A 667 -16.36 24.49 -7.20
CA GLU A 667 -17.49 24.99 -8.00
C GLU A 667 -17.39 26.50 -8.28
N THR A 668 -16.17 26.98 -8.54
CA THR A 668 -15.84 28.40 -8.56
C THR A 668 -14.86 28.71 -9.69
N GLY A 669 -15.13 29.77 -10.46
CA GLY A 669 -14.25 30.25 -11.53
C GLY A 669 -13.01 30.99 -11.02
N ALA A 670 -12.05 31.19 -11.92
CA ALA A 670 -10.82 31.90 -11.63
C ALA A 670 -10.28 32.63 -12.86
N ARG A 671 -9.55 33.71 -12.63
CA ARG A 671 -8.76 34.40 -13.67
C ARG A 671 -7.27 34.18 -13.41
N VAL A 672 -6.58 33.67 -14.43
CA VAL A 672 -5.19 33.22 -14.35
C VAL A 672 -4.29 34.04 -15.29
N PHE A 673 -3.09 34.33 -14.80
CA PHE A 673 -2.01 35.02 -15.49
C PHE A 673 -0.82 34.06 -15.67
N LEU A 674 -0.50 33.76 -16.93
CA LEU A 674 0.59 32.86 -17.27
C LEU A 674 1.93 33.60 -17.40
N ALA A 675 3.02 32.86 -17.25
CA ALA A 675 4.36 33.32 -17.60
C ALA A 675 4.53 33.47 -19.12
N GLU A 676 5.70 33.96 -19.56
CA GLU A 676 5.99 34.19 -20.98
C GLU A 676 5.95 32.90 -21.82
N ASP A 677 6.50 31.80 -21.30
CA ASP A 677 6.34 30.46 -21.90
C ASP A 677 5.07 29.79 -21.36
N GLU A 678 3.93 30.14 -21.97
CA GLU A 678 2.59 29.68 -21.58
C GLU A 678 2.48 28.14 -21.57
N PHE A 679 3.12 27.46 -22.52
CA PHE A 679 3.10 25.99 -22.60
C PHE A 679 3.83 25.36 -21.41
N THR A 680 5.05 25.83 -21.11
CA THR A 680 5.82 25.30 -19.98
C THR A 680 5.16 25.63 -18.65
N ASP A 681 4.58 26.83 -18.50
CA ASP A 681 3.88 27.23 -17.29
C ASP A 681 2.66 26.34 -17.00
N LEU A 682 1.92 25.96 -18.05
CA LEU A 682 0.72 25.11 -17.94
C LEU A 682 1.03 23.63 -17.71
N PHE A 683 1.93 23.04 -18.49
CA PHE A 683 2.03 21.58 -18.64
C PHE A 683 3.32 20.96 -18.07
N SER A 684 4.25 21.76 -17.56
CA SER A 684 5.41 21.21 -16.85
C SER A 684 4.96 20.46 -15.60
N GLU A 685 5.61 19.33 -15.34
CA GLU A 685 5.41 18.48 -14.16
C GLU A 685 6.58 18.61 -13.17
N SER A 686 7.28 19.75 -13.14
CA SER A 686 8.29 20.04 -12.12
C SER A 686 7.78 19.75 -10.70
N ALA A 687 8.57 19.02 -9.92
CA ALA A 687 8.25 18.67 -8.52
C ALA A 687 8.37 19.87 -7.56
N GLY A 688 7.82 19.75 -6.35
CA GLY A 688 7.92 20.76 -5.30
C GLY A 688 7.11 22.04 -5.55
N ARG A 689 5.96 21.89 -6.21
CA ARG A 689 5.02 22.98 -6.51
C ARG A 689 3.63 22.73 -5.96
N VAL A 690 2.98 23.80 -5.50
CA VAL A 690 1.61 23.81 -4.96
C VAL A 690 0.91 25.10 -5.38
N LEU A 691 -0.33 24.99 -5.84
CA LEU A 691 -1.24 26.10 -6.03
C LEU A 691 -1.98 26.36 -4.72
N VAL A 692 -1.91 27.58 -4.21
CA VAL A 692 -2.64 27.97 -2.99
C VAL A 692 -3.59 29.13 -3.26
N ALA A 693 -4.79 29.05 -2.67
CA ALA A 693 -5.69 30.17 -2.50
C ALA A 693 -5.45 30.82 -1.14
N VAL A 694 -5.23 32.13 -1.16
CA VAL A 694 -4.93 32.91 0.04
C VAL A 694 -5.97 34.02 0.17
N PRO A 695 -6.68 34.11 1.32
CA PRO A 695 -7.56 35.23 1.61
C PRO A 695 -6.82 36.56 1.42
N ARG A 696 -7.51 37.54 0.84
CA ARG A 696 -6.91 38.84 0.52
C ARG A 696 -6.32 39.55 1.76
N SER A 697 -6.89 39.33 2.93
CA SER A 697 -6.38 39.86 4.21
C SER A 697 -5.05 39.24 4.64
N GLU A 698 -4.77 38.01 4.21
CA GLU A 698 -3.57 37.26 4.60
C GLU A 698 -2.47 37.26 3.52
N GLU A 699 -2.76 37.74 2.29
CA GLU A 699 -1.82 37.74 1.15
C GLU A 699 -0.43 38.29 1.52
N LEU A 700 -0.38 39.46 2.16
CA LEU A 700 0.90 40.09 2.54
C LEU A 700 1.66 39.25 3.57
N ARG A 701 0.96 38.74 4.60
CA ARG A 701 1.58 37.97 5.68
C ARG A 701 2.12 36.63 5.16
N PHE A 702 1.36 35.96 4.30
CA PHE A 702 1.76 34.69 3.72
C PHE A 702 2.95 34.85 2.77
N THR A 703 2.90 35.85 1.87
CA THR A 703 4.00 36.11 0.93
C THR A 703 5.28 36.60 1.62
N ASP A 704 5.18 37.39 2.70
CA ASP A 704 6.31 37.76 3.54
C ASP A 704 6.94 36.52 4.21
N MET A 705 6.13 35.56 4.67
CA MET A 705 6.62 34.29 5.23
C MET A 705 7.37 33.47 4.18
N CYS A 706 6.79 33.29 2.98
CA CYS A 706 7.45 32.57 1.88
C CYS A 706 8.79 33.24 1.52
N THR A 707 8.79 34.56 1.35
CA THR A 707 10.01 35.33 1.02
C THR A 707 11.07 35.23 2.11
N ALA A 708 10.68 35.36 3.39
CA ALA A 708 11.61 35.30 4.52
C ALA A 708 12.25 33.91 4.69
N ARG A 709 11.52 32.85 4.34
CA ARG A 709 12.05 31.48 4.34
C ARG A 709 12.70 31.08 3.02
N GLY A 710 12.70 31.97 2.02
CA GLY A 710 13.31 31.75 0.71
C GLY A 710 12.56 30.76 -0.18
N LEU A 711 11.27 30.51 0.07
CA LEU A 711 10.42 29.71 -0.81
C LEU A 711 9.96 30.56 -2.01
N PRO A 712 10.28 30.19 -3.26
CA PRO A 712 9.80 30.89 -4.44
C PRO A 712 8.27 30.88 -4.51
N TRP A 713 7.69 32.00 -4.90
CA TRP A 713 6.27 32.11 -5.12
C TRP A 713 5.98 33.15 -6.22
N ARG A 714 4.87 32.96 -6.92
CA ARG A 714 4.36 33.92 -7.91
C ARG A 714 2.86 34.03 -7.79
N LYS A 715 2.34 35.26 -7.92
CA LYS A 715 0.89 35.46 -8.10
C LYS A 715 0.49 35.00 -9.50
N VAL A 716 -0.39 34.00 -9.55
CA VAL A 716 -0.85 33.38 -10.80
C VAL A 716 -2.29 33.69 -11.12
N GLY A 717 -3.06 34.26 -10.19
CA GLY A 717 -4.44 34.58 -10.49
C GLY A 717 -5.23 35.13 -9.31
N VAL A 718 -6.53 35.20 -9.51
CA VAL A 718 -7.53 35.52 -8.50
C VAL A 718 -8.75 34.63 -8.69
N VAL A 719 -9.36 34.24 -7.57
CA VAL A 719 -10.62 33.50 -7.54
C VAL A 719 -11.76 34.47 -7.83
N ASP A 720 -12.71 34.04 -8.66
CA ASP A 720 -13.88 34.83 -9.06
C ASP A 720 -15.17 34.03 -8.85
N PRO A 721 -15.80 34.12 -7.65
CA PRO A 721 -17.03 33.39 -7.34
C PRO A 721 -18.25 33.79 -8.16
N GLU A 722 -18.18 34.90 -8.90
CA GLU A 722 -19.25 35.32 -9.83
C GLU A 722 -19.05 34.75 -11.24
N SER A 723 -17.91 34.10 -11.50
CA SER A 723 -17.58 33.50 -12.79
C SER A 723 -17.85 31.99 -12.80
N ASP A 724 -18.49 31.53 -13.87
CA ASP A 724 -18.65 30.10 -14.21
C ASP A 724 -17.57 29.63 -15.22
N SER A 725 -16.43 30.32 -15.30
CA SER A 725 -15.32 29.98 -16.21
C SER A 725 -13.94 30.07 -15.56
N LEU A 726 -13.02 29.27 -16.08
CA LEU A 726 -11.58 29.39 -15.88
C LEU A 726 -11.00 30.24 -17.03
N GLU A 727 -10.68 31.50 -16.74
CA GLU A 727 -10.16 32.48 -17.70
C GLU A 727 -8.62 32.48 -17.67
N PHE A 728 -7.99 32.21 -18.81
CA PHE A 728 -6.55 32.40 -19.02
C PHE A 728 -6.33 33.72 -19.76
N GLN A 729 -5.81 34.73 -19.04
CA GLN A 729 -5.72 36.09 -19.57
C GLN A 729 -4.90 36.14 -20.87
N GLY A 730 -5.54 36.56 -21.96
CA GLY A 730 -4.90 36.68 -23.28
C GLY A 730 -4.86 35.39 -24.11
N LEU A 731 -5.40 34.28 -23.61
CA LEU A 731 -5.62 33.02 -24.35
C LEU A 731 -7.12 32.76 -24.60
N GLY A 732 -7.96 32.93 -23.58
CA GLY A 732 -9.40 32.69 -23.64
C GLY A 732 -9.95 32.10 -22.35
N GLU A 733 -11.17 31.59 -22.38
CA GLU A 733 -11.84 31.00 -21.22
C GLU A 733 -12.35 29.59 -21.53
N LEU A 734 -12.38 28.74 -20.51
CA LEU A 734 -13.03 27.42 -20.53
C LEU A 734 -14.17 27.43 -19.51
N GLY A 735 -15.38 27.10 -19.95
CA GLY A 735 -16.53 27.06 -19.06
C GLY A 735 -16.43 25.89 -18.08
N LEU A 736 -16.80 26.09 -16.80
CA LEU A 736 -16.74 25.02 -15.79
C LEU A 736 -17.65 23.84 -16.16
N ALA A 737 -18.78 24.07 -16.81
CA ALA A 737 -19.65 23.00 -17.30
C ALA A 737 -18.97 22.14 -18.39
N GLU A 738 -18.23 22.78 -19.29
CA GLU A 738 -17.47 22.10 -20.35
C GLU A 738 -16.30 21.29 -19.77
N LEU A 739 -15.58 21.87 -18.81
CA LEU A 739 -14.50 21.18 -18.10
C LEU A 739 -15.04 20.01 -17.28
N ARG A 740 -16.19 20.16 -16.63
CA ARG A 740 -16.83 19.09 -15.85
C ARG A 740 -17.24 17.92 -16.74
N GLU A 741 -17.82 18.19 -17.91
CA GLU A 741 -18.15 17.13 -18.88
C GLU A 741 -16.90 16.37 -19.32
N ALA A 742 -15.81 17.08 -19.63
CA ALA A 742 -14.54 16.49 -20.02
C ALA A 742 -13.91 15.64 -18.89
N TRP A 743 -13.87 16.18 -17.67
CA TRP A 743 -13.18 15.57 -16.54
C TRP A 743 -13.97 14.43 -15.89
N GLU A 744 -15.29 14.56 -15.73
CA GLU A 744 -16.14 13.54 -15.09
C GLU A 744 -16.66 12.49 -16.08
N GLY A 745 -16.67 12.79 -17.38
CA GLY A 745 -17.28 11.93 -18.41
C GLY A 745 -16.44 10.74 -18.87
N THR A 746 -15.11 10.79 -18.71
CA THR A 746 -14.18 9.80 -19.30
C THR A 746 -14.38 8.38 -18.76
N LEU A 747 -14.30 8.18 -17.44
CA LEU A 747 -14.42 6.82 -16.87
C LEU A 747 -15.82 6.20 -17.07
N PRO A 748 -16.94 6.93 -16.87
CA PRO A 748 -18.27 6.42 -17.24
C PRO A 748 -18.36 5.98 -18.71
N ALA A 749 -17.82 6.78 -19.65
CA ALA A 749 -17.85 6.44 -21.07
C ALA A 749 -17.05 5.17 -21.42
N LEU A 750 -16.01 4.86 -20.65
CA LEU A 750 -15.19 3.66 -20.83
C LEU A 750 -15.83 2.41 -20.21
N PHE A 751 -16.50 2.55 -19.06
CA PHE A 751 -16.83 1.40 -18.22
C PHE A 751 -18.32 1.11 -18.03
N ASP A 752 -19.25 2.03 -18.34
CA ASP A 752 -20.69 1.79 -18.22
C ASP A 752 -21.29 0.92 -19.34
#